data_AF-A0A1H8WDM6-F1
#
_entry.id   AF-A0A1H8WDM6-F1
#
_cell.length_a   1.000
_cell.length_b   1.000
_cell.length_c   1.000
_cell.angle_alpha   90.00
_cell.angle_beta   90.00
_cell.angle_gamma   90.00
#
_symmetry.space_group_name_H-M   'P 1'
#
loop_
_entity.id
_entity.type
_entity.pdbx_description
1 polymer ?
#
loop_
_entity_poly.entity_id
_entity_poly.type
_entity_poly.pdbx_seq_one_letter_code
_entity_poly.pdbx_strand_id
1 'polypeptide(L)'
;MAKWVYTFGDGKAEGKSAMRDLLGGKGANLAEMSNLGLPVPPGFTITTEVCTYYYDHGRQYPPELEGQVAGALEAVGALAGRRFGDSESPLLVSVRSGARASMPGMMDTVLNLGLNDVTVEALARGAGDERFAYDSYRRFITMYSNVVLGVEHHSFEEVLERYKDDKGLTLDTELGAADWKHLIGEYKALVKRELGQDFPQDPQAQLWGAIGAVFGSWMNPRANKYRELHSIPASWGTAVNVQAMVFGNMGETSATGVAFTRNPSTGEKALYGEFLINAQGEDVVAGIRTPQDITEVARIESGSDKPSMERAMPEAYAELVRIYGMLEHHYRDMQDLEFTVETGKLWMLQTRNGKRTAKAALRIAVELAAEGLITHQEAIGRVEPASLDQLLHPTIDPKAERKVIATGLPASPGAASGEIVFNSEEAEAAKKAERKVILVRIETSPEDIHGMHAAEGILTTRGGMTSHAAVVARGMGKPCVSGAGQIRVDYAARTLSVGGVTLKAGDRITIDGSNGQVMQGSVEMIEPEMSGDFAALMEWADEVRTMKVRTNAETPLDARTARKYGAEGIGLCRTEHMFFQEERIVAMREMILADDAEGRRAALAKLLPYQRQDFVELFTIMSGLPVTIRLLDPPLHEFLPHSDKEIGEVAAATGVQEDKVRRRMNELHEFNPMLGFRGCRLAILYPEIAEMQARAIFEAAVEAAKQTGTPIMAEVMVPLVFTRTEFDLVKARIDAMAQAVASETGSKVEYQVGTMIELPRAALRAGDIAQTAEFFSFGTNDLTQTTLGISRDDAGRFLGPYTQRGILASDPFVSIDQEGVGELVRLAAERGRAVRDKLKLGICGEHGGDPASIAFCQETGLDYVSCSPFRVPIARLAAAQAALKVKGRGEA
;
A
#
# COMPACT_ATOMS: atom_id res chain seq x y z
N MET A 1 9.59 -23.54 -36.46
CA MET A 1 9.30 -24.35 -35.26
C MET A 1 9.28 -23.41 -34.07
N ALA A 2 8.29 -23.53 -33.20
CA ALA A 2 8.23 -22.72 -31.98
C ALA A 2 9.31 -23.19 -30.99
N LYS A 3 9.98 -22.25 -30.31
CA LYS A 3 11.03 -22.52 -29.33
C LYS A 3 10.44 -22.40 -27.92
N TRP A 4 10.41 -23.51 -27.19
CA TRP A 4 9.78 -23.63 -25.88
C TRP A 4 10.78 -23.73 -24.72
N VAL A 5 12.04 -24.04 -25.02
CA VAL A 5 13.11 -24.26 -24.03
C VAL A 5 14.30 -23.36 -24.33
N TYR A 6 14.85 -22.72 -23.28
CA TYR A 6 15.99 -21.82 -23.36
C TYR A 6 17.08 -22.24 -22.36
N THR A 7 18.29 -22.54 -22.84
CA THR A 7 19.40 -23.00 -21.99
C THR A 7 20.22 -21.85 -21.38
N PHE A 8 20.87 -22.11 -20.25
CA PHE A 8 21.81 -21.22 -19.58
C PHE A 8 22.92 -22.01 -18.85
N GLY A 9 24.14 -21.48 -18.80
CA GLY A 9 25.28 -22.07 -18.09
C GLY A 9 26.63 -21.75 -18.74
N ASP A 10 27.73 -21.96 -18.01
CA ASP A 10 29.12 -21.81 -18.50
C ASP A 10 29.39 -20.46 -19.21
N GLY A 11 28.92 -19.37 -18.60
CA GLY A 11 29.15 -18.01 -19.12
C GLY A 11 28.26 -17.62 -20.31
N LYS A 12 27.28 -18.43 -20.71
CA LYS A 12 26.38 -18.16 -21.84
C LYS A 12 24.94 -18.57 -21.56
N ALA A 13 23.98 -17.88 -22.16
CA ALA A 13 22.58 -18.25 -22.15
C ALA A 13 21.87 -17.85 -23.44
N GLU A 14 20.81 -18.59 -23.79
CA GLU A 14 19.96 -18.25 -24.93
C GLU A 14 18.92 -17.17 -24.59
N GLY A 15 18.68 -16.95 -23.29
CA GLY A 15 17.80 -15.91 -22.74
C GLY A 15 18.55 -14.66 -22.29
N LYS A 16 17.79 -13.67 -21.81
CA LYS A 16 18.29 -12.43 -21.19
C LYS A 16 17.24 -11.84 -20.24
N SER A 17 17.65 -10.92 -19.37
CA SER A 17 16.79 -10.21 -18.41
C SER A 17 15.50 -9.62 -19.03
N ALA A 18 15.60 -9.06 -20.25
CA ALA A 18 14.47 -8.48 -20.98
C ALA A 18 13.37 -9.51 -21.37
N MET A 19 13.66 -10.80 -21.36
CA MET A 19 12.70 -11.87 -21.70
C MET A 19 11.88 -12.35 -20.49
N ARG A 20 11.73 -11.50 -19.47
CA ARG A 20 11.01 -11.77 -18.22
C ARG A 20 9.57 -12.27 -18.43
N ASP A 21 8.90 -11.80 -19.47
CA ASP A 21 7.51 -12.19 -19.76
C ASP A 21 7.42 -13.64 -20.24
N LEU A 22 8.47 -14.10 -20.95
CA LEU A 22 8.55 -15.43 -21.54
C LEU A 22 9.22 -16.46 -20.60
N LEU A 23 10.29 -16.05 -19.91
CA LEU A 23 11.11 -16.93 -19.05
C LEU A 23 10.72 -16.83 -17.57
N GLY A 24 9.79 -15.95 -17.23
CA GLY A 24 9.55 -15.53 -15.86
C GLY A 24 10.72 -14.71 -15.28
N GLY A 25 10.52 -14.18 -14.07
CA GLY A 25 11.57 -13.42 -13.39
C GLY A 25 12.81 -14.25 -13.07
N LYS A 26 12.62 -15.50 -12.64
CA LYS A 26 13.73 -16.39 -12.26
C LYS A 26 14.56 -16.83 -13.46
N GLY A 27 13.93 -17.32 -14.52
CA GLY A 27 14.62 -17.79 -15.72
C GLY A 27 15.36 -16.67 -16.44
N ALA A 28 14.76 -15.48 -16.52
CA ALA A 28 15.42 -14.31 -17.10
C ALA A 28 16.68 -13.89 -16.32
N ASN A 29 16.63 -13.92 -14.98
CA ASN A 29 17.77 -13.57 -14.14
C ASN A 29 18.86 -14.66 -14.13
N LEU A 30 18.50 -15.95 -14.22
CA LEU A 30 19.46 -17.05 -14.40
C LEU A 30 20.23 -16.92 -15.72
N ALA A 31 19.52 -16.60 -16.80
CA ALA A 31 20.14 -16.36 -18.10
C ALA A 31 21.06 -15.13 -18.07
N GLU A 32 20.61 -14.02 -17.46
CA GLU A 32 21.42 -12.80 -17.33
C GLU A 32 22.69 -13.04 -16.50
N MET A 33 22.56 -13.68 -15.32
CA MET A 33 23.73 -14.03 -14.49
C MET A 33 24.73 -14.92 -15.25
N SER A 34 24.24 -15.88 -16.04
CA SER A 34 25.09 -16.73 -16.87
C SER A 34 25.81 -15.90 -17.94
N ASN A 35 25.12 -14.99 -18.64
CA ASN A 35 25.73 -14.10 -19.63
C ASN A 35 26.74 -13.10 -19.03
N LEU A 36 26.62 -12.78 -17.74
CA LEU A 36 27.60 -11.98 -16.99
C LEU A 36 28.85 -12.77 -16.56
N GLY A 37 28.92 -14.06 -16.89
CA GLY A 37 30.03 -14.93 -16.50
C GLY A 37 30.03 -15.30 -15.01
N LEU A 38 28.89 -15.19 -14.33
CA LEU A 38 28.77 -15.59 -12.93
C LEU A 38 28.68 -17.12 -12.81
N PRO A 39 29.12 -17.71 -11.68
CA PRO A 39 29.09 -19.15 -11.48
C PRO A 39 27.66 -19.65 -11.24
N VAL A 40 26.87 -19.77 -12.31
CA VAL A 40 25.51 -20.31 -12.28
C VAL A 40 25.53 -21.79 -12.67
N PRO A 41 24.93 -22.70 -11.89
CA PRO A 41 24.79 -24.09 -12.29
C PRO A 41 24.01 -24.21 -13.62
N PRO A 42 24.46 -25.02 -14.58
CA PRO A 42 23.84 -25.10 -15.90
C PRO A 42 22.40 -25.61 -15.81
N GLY A 43 21.54 -25.11 -16.69
CA GLY A 43 20.12 -25.43 -16.69
C GLY A 43 19.40 -24.94 -17.94
N PHE A 44 18.07 -25.01 -17.89
CA PHE A 44 17.19 -24.47 -18.91
C PHE A 44 15.85 -24.02 -18.32
N THR A 45 15.18 -23.12 -19.05
CA THR A 45 13.85 -22.60 -18.72
C THR A 45 12.85 -23.02 -19.79
N ILE A 46 11.74 -23.63 -19.36
CA ILE A 46 10.54 -23.88 -20.16
C ILE A 46 9.63 -22.64 -20.04
N THR A 47 9.26 -22.07 -21.17
CA THR A 47 8.58 -20.76 -21.22
C THR A 47 7.19 -20.72 -20.57
N THR A 48 6.73 -19.52 -20.20
CA THR A 48 5.37 -19.25 -19.71
C THR A 48 4.29 -19.60 -20.73
N GLU A 49 4.58 -19.50 -22.02
CA GLU A 49 3.66 -19.87 -23.11
C GLU A 49 3.29 -21.35 -23.09
N VAL A 50 4.18 -22.22 -22.62
CA VAL A 50 3.87 -23.65 -22.41
C VAL A 50 2.83 -23.83 -21.31
N CYS A 51 2.86 -23.00 -20.25
CA CYS A 51 1.83 -23.02 -19.21
C CYS A 51 0.47 -22.62 -19.78
N THR A 52 0.43 -21.60 -20.63
CA THR A 52 -0.80 -21.16 -21.31
C THR A 52 -1.34 -22.28 -22.21
N TYR A 53 -0.48 -22.84 -23.06
CA TYR A 53 -0.82 -23.98 -23.91
C TYR A 53 -1.36 -25.16 -23.11
N TYR A 54 -0.69 -25.49 -22.00
CA TYR A 54 -1.09 -26.57 -21.10
C TYR A 54 -2.52 -26.40 -20.60
N TYR A 55 -2.94 -25.21 -20.18
CA TYR A 55 -4.33 -24.99 -19.75
C TYR A 55 -5.32 -24.95 -20.93
N ASP A 56 -4.94 -24.33 -22.05
CA ASP A 56 -5.81 -24.20 -23.22
C ASP A 56 -6.09 -25.54 -23.92
N HIS A 57 -5.19 -26.52 -23.80
CA HIS A 57 -5.28 -27.83 -24.44
C HIS A 57 -5.59 -28.97 -23.45
N GLY A 58 -6.28 -28.67 -22.35
CA GLY A 58 -6.76 -29.69 -21.42
C GLY A 58 -5.64 -30.43 -20.69
N ARG A 59 -4.60 -29.70 -20.29
CA ARG A 59 -3.40 -30.18 -19.57
C ARG A 59 -2.49 -31.09 -20.40
N GLN A 60 -2.37 -30.78 -21.69
CA GLN A 60 -1.47 -31.46 -22.63
C GLN A 60 -0.31 -30.55 -23.04
N TYR A 61 0.83 -31.15 -23.39
CA TYR A 61 2.03 -30.42 -23.82
C TYR A 61 2.09 -30.24 -25.34
N PRO A 62 2.78 -29.19 -25.84
CA PRO A 62 3.13 -29.08 -27.25
C PRO A 62 3.94 -30.31 -27.72
N PRO A 63 3.64 -30.90 -28.89
CA PRO A 63 4.34 -32.11 -29.37
C PRO A 63 5.86 -31.95 -29.48
N GLU A 64 6.36 -30.75 -29.79
CA GLU A 64 7.79 -30.48 -29.95
C GLU A 64 8.53 -30.28 -28.61
N LEU A 65 7.80 -30.14 -27.50
CA LEU A 65 8.40 -29.82 -26.19
C LEU A 65 9.33 -30.94 -25.71
N GLU A 66 8.93 -32.20 -25.87
CA GLU A 66 9.67 -33.35 -25.36
C GLU A 66 11.08 -33.44 -25.94
N GLY A 67 11.21 -33.28 -27.26
CA GLY A 67 12.51 -33.26 -27.93
C GLY A 67 13.39 -32.09 -27.52
N GLN A 68 12.81 -30.91 -27.26
CA GLN A 68 13.55 -29.74 -26.80
C GLN A 68 14.05 -29.90 -25.36
N VAL A 69 13.22 -30.46 -24.46
CA VAL A 69 13.61 -30.76 -23.08
C VAL A 69 14.73 -31.81 -23.05
N ALA A 70 14.62 -32.88 -23.85
CA ALA A 70 15.65 -33.91 -23.93
C ALA A 70 17.00 -33.33 -24.40
N GLY A 71 17.00 -32.54 -25.49
CA GLY A 71 18.23 -31.91 -26.00
C GLY A 71 18.84 -30.91 -25.01
N ALA A 72 18.01 -30.14 -24.30
CA ALA A 72 18.49 -29.22 -23.26
C ALA A 72 19.09 -29.97 -22.06
N LEU A 73 18.49 -31.08 -21.64
CA LEU A 73 18.98 -31.90 -20.54
C LEU A 73 20.32 -32.57 -20.87
N GLU A 74 20.51 -33.03 -22.11
CA GLU A 74 21.81 -33.52 -22.59
C GLU A 74 22.88 -32.43 -22.56
N ALA A 75 22.55 -31.21 -22.99
CA ALA A 75 23.46 -30.08 -22.94
C ALA A 75 23.86 -29.72 -21.50
N VAL A 76 22.90 -29.72 -20.57
CA VAL A 76 23.17 -29.51 -19.12
C VAL A 76 24.08 -30.61 -18.58
N GLY A 77 23.83 -31.87 -18.94
CA GLY A 77 24.68 -32.99 -18.55
C GLY A 77 26.12 -32.86 -19.07
N ALA A 78 26.28 -32.47 -20.33
CA ALA A 78 27.60 -32.24 -20.93
C ALA A 78 28.37 -31.12 -20.19
N LEU A 79 27.72 -30.01 -19.86
CA LEU A 79 28.33 -28.91 -19.10
C LEU A 79 28.66 -29.29 -17.66
N ALA A 80 27.81 -30.11 -17.02
CA ALA A 80 28.03 -30.60 -15.66
C ALA A 80 29.01 -31.78 -15.57
N GLY A 81 29.38 -32.37 -16.72
CA GLY A 81 30.19 -33.59 -16.77
C GLY A 81 29.48 -34.84 -16.22
N ARG A 82 28.13 -34.87 -16.26
CA ARG A 82 27.29 -35.94 -15.70
C ARG A 82 26.15 -36.32 -16.65
N ARG A 83 25.48 -37.45 -16.42
CA ARG A 83 24.34 -37.88 -17.24
C ARG A 83 23.11 -38.16 -16.40
N PHE A 84 21.94 -37.71 -16.87
CA PHE A 84 20.68 -37.87 -16.15
C PHE A 84 20.28 -39.36 -16.09
N GLY A 85 20.08 -39.87 -14.87
CA GLY A 85 19.76 -41.28 -14.62
C GLY A 85 20.93 -42.27 -14.70
N ASP A 86 22.17 -41.78 -14.77
CA ASP A 86 23.37 -42.63 -14.82
C ASP A 86 23.67 -43.29 -13.46
N SER A 87 24.01 -44.58 -13.47
CA SER A 87 24.29 -45.40 -12.27
C SER A 87 25.68 -45.21 -11.67
N GLU A 88 26.58 -44.48 -12.34
CA GLU A 88 27.93 -44.19 -11.88
C GLU A 88 28.12 -42.70 -11.57
N SER A 89 27.63 -41.82 -12.46
CA SER A 89 27.75 -40.36 -12.30
C SER A 89 26.44 -39.64 -12.62
N PRO A 90 25.45 -39.71 -11.70
CA PRO A 90 24.12 -39.15 -11.95
C PRO A 90 24.16 -37.62 -11.98
N LEU A 91 23.56 -37.05 -13.04
CA LEU A 91 23.08 -35.67 -13.03
C LEU A 91 21.80 -35.63 -12.19
N LEU A 92 21.81 -34.82 -11.14
CA LEU A 92 20.61 -34.49 -10.37
C LEU A 92 20.20 -33.06 -10.72
N VAL A 93 18.90 -32.79 -10.75
CA VAL A 93 18.36 -31.47 -11.10
C VAL A 93 17.38 -30.96 -10.05
N SER A 94 17.24 -29.64 -9.96
CA SER A 94 16.12 -28.97 -9.31
C SER A 94 15.11 -28.53 -10.36
N VAL A 95 13.83 -28.55 -9.99
CA VAL A 95 12.72 -28.05 -10.82
C VAL A 95 12.02 -26.95 -10.03
N ARG A 96 12.14 -25.70 -10.51
CA ARG A 96 11.70 -24.49 -9.80
C ARG A 96 10.74 -23.68 -10.67
N SER A 97 9.59 -23.35 -10.11
CA SER A 97 8.65 -22.41 -10.71
C SER A 97 9.23 -20.99 -10.85
N GLY A 98 8.75 -20.23 -11.83
CA GLY A 98 9.15 -18.84 -12.06
C GLY A 98 8.14 -18.08 -12.91
N ALA A 99 7.22 -17.35 -12.27
CA ALA A 99 6.29 -16.48 -12.99
C ALA A 99 6.92 -15.11 -13.31
N ARG A 100 6.24 -14.32 -14.15
CA ARG A 100 6.63 -12.93 -14.47
C ARG A 100 6.70 -12.06 -13.20
N ALA A 101 5.70 -12.19 -12.33
CA ALA A 101 5.69 -11.58 -11.01
C ALA A 101 6.25 -12.55 -9.95
N SER A 102 6.94 -12.00 -8.95
CA SER A 102 7.43 -12.79 -7.82
C SER A 102 6.26 -13.19 -6.93
N MET A 103 6.09 -14.50 -6.70
CA MET A 103 5.07 -15.07 -5.81
C MET A 103 5.74 -15.98 -4.76
N PRO A 104 6.43 -15.40 -3.75
CA PRO A 104 7.20 -16.17 -2.76
C PRO A 104 6.31 -17.14 -1.98
N GLY A 105 6.73 -18.40 -1.85
CA GLY A 105 6.03 -19.43 -1.08
C GLY A 105 4.71 -19.93 -1.70
N MET A 106 4.33 -19.47 -2.88
CA MET A 106 3.04 -19.81 -3.50
C MET A 106 3.12 -21.00 -4.47
N MET A 107 4.29 -21.23 -5.05
CA MET A 107 4.53 -22.24 -6.07
C MET A 107 5.65 -23.18 -5.63
N ASP A 108 5.53 -24.43 -6.04
CA ASP A 108 6.36 -25.49 -5.50
C ASP A 108 7.75 -25.54 -6.15
N THR A 109 8.69 -26.20 -5.45
CA THR A 109 10.05 -26.50 -5.90
C THR A 109 10.35 -27.95 -5.56
N VAL A 110 11.03 -28.66 -6.45
CA VAL A 110 11.53 -30.02 -6.22
C VAL A 110 13.04 -30.01 -6.35
N LEU A 111 13.76 -30.47 -5.32
CA LEU A 111 15.22 -30.62 -5.31
C LEU A 111 15.62 -32.09 -5.48
N ASN A 112 16.88 -32.34 -5.80
CA ASN A 112 17.48 -33.68 -5.86
C ASN A 112 16.78 -34.65 -6.85
N LEU A 113 16.10 -34.13 -7.88
CA LEU A 113 15.38 -34.93 -8.86
C LEU A 113 16.34 -35.76 -9.71
N GLY A 114 16.01 -37.03 -9.90
CA GLY A 114 16.87 -38.05 -10.52
C GLY A 114 17.40 -39.08 -9.52
N LEU A 115 17.14 -38.89 -8.22
CA LEU A 115 17.44 -39.89 -7.20
C LEU A 115 16.48 -41.10 -7.28
N ASN A 116 17.06 -42.28 -7.23
CA ASN A 116 16.40 -43.58 -7.13
C ASN A 116 17.31 -44.55 -6.38
N ASP A 117 16.91 -45.81 -6.25
CA ASP A 117 17.67 -46.81 -5.47
C ASP A 117 19.07 -47.10 -6.02
N VAL A 118 19.32 -46.81 -7.30
CA VAL A 118 20.62 -47.01 -7.95
C VAL A 118 21.45 -45.72 -7.91
N THR A 119 20.86 -44.58 -8.26
CA THR A 119 21.58 -43.29 -8.36
C THR A 119 21.95 -42.74 -6.99
N VAL A 120 21.23 -43.09 -5.92
CA VAL A 120 21.63 -42.73 -4.54
C VAL A 120 22.94 -43.40 -4.13
N GLU A 121 23.17 -44.65 -4.53
CA GLU A 121 24.43 -45.33 -4.26
C GLU A 121 25.59 -44.71 -5.04
N ALA A 122 25.33 -44.28 -6.27
CA ALA A 122 26.30 -43.55 -7.08
C ALA A 122 26.66 -42.20 -6.45
N LEU A 123 25.66 -41.47 -5.96
CA LEU A 123 25.85 -40.22 -5.22
C LEU A 123 26.68 -40.45 -3.95
N ALA A 124 26.38 -41.52 -3.19
CA ALA A 124 27.13 -41.88 -1.99
C ALA A 124 28.61 -42.16 -2.28
N ARG A 125 28.90 -42.94 -3.35
CA ARG A 125 30.28 -43.21 -3.78
C ARG A 125 31.00 -41.95 -4.25
N GLY A 126 30.33 -41.11 -5.03
CA GLY A 126 30.91 -39.88 -5.56
C GLY A 126 31.20 -38.83 -4.49
N ALA A 127 30.35 -38.74 -3.46
CA ALA A 127 30.51 -37.82 -2.35
C ALA A 127 31.47 -38.34 -1.26
N GLY A 128 31.68 -39.66 -1.18
CA GLY A 128 32.37 -40.28 -0.05
C GLY A 128 31.60 -40.19 1.28
N ASP A 129 30.29 -39.91 1.20
CA ASP A 129 29.41 -39.71 2.35
C ASP A 129 28.06 -40.38 2.09
N GLU A 130 27.88 -41.59 2.63
CA GLU A 130 26.61 -42.32 2.51
C GLU A 130 25.47 -41.59 3.23
N ARG A 131 25.74 -40.96 4.38
CA ARG A 131 24.70 -40.29 5.16
C ARG A 131 24.09 -39.15 4.35
N PHE A 132 24.92 -38.32 3.73
CA PHE A 132 24.49 -37.24 2.84
C PHE A 132 23.61 -37.74 1.69
N ALA A 133 24.02 -38.82 1.01
CA ALA A 133 23.29 -39.31 -0.16
C ALA A 133 21.89 -39.82 0.21
N TYR A 134 21.78 -40.60 1.29
CA TYR A 134 20.48 -41.09 1.77
C TYR A 134 19.64 -39.99 2.44
N ASP A 135 20.24 -39.00 3.09
CA ASP A 135 19.50 -37.81 3.56
C ASP A 135 18.91 -37.02 2.38
N SER A 136 19.68 -36.85 1.30
CA SER A 136 19.20 -36.20 0.07
C SER A 136 18.07 -37.00 -0.59
N TYR A 137 18.13 -38.33 -0.53
CA TYR A 137 17.10 -39.21 -1.10
C TYR A 137 15.81 -39.23 -0.29
N ARG A 138 15.88 -39.27 1.05
CA ARG A 138 14.66 -39.16 1.88
C ARG A 138 13.99 -37.79 1.68
N ARG A 139 14.77 -36.71 1.59
CA ARG A 139 14.25 -35.36 1.28
C ARG A 139 13.58 -35.32 -0.09
N PHE A 140 14.20 -35.92 -1.10
CA PHE A 140 13.61 -36.04 -2.43
C PHE A 140 12.27 -36.78 -2.39
N ILE A 141 12.20 -37.94 -1.70
CA ILE A 141 10.96 -38.72 -1.61
C ILE A 141 9.86 -37.90 -0.95
N THR A 142 10.14 -37.26 0.19
CA THR A 142 9.15 -36.42 0.90
C THR A 142 8.67 -35.27 0.02
N MET A 143 9.60 -34.51 -0.57
CA MET A 143 9.29 -33.32 -1.37
C MET A 143 8.55 -33.68 -2.66
N TYR A 144 9.01 -34.70 -3.39
CA TYR A 144 8.36 -35.17 -4.61
C TYR A 144 6.98 -35.75 -4.32
N SER A 145 6.84 -36.53 -3.25
CA SER A 145 5.55 -37.12 -2.89
C SER A 145 4.54 -36.05 -2.49
N ASN A 146 4.97 -35.01 -1.78
CA ASN A 146 4.08 -33.90 -1.42
C ASN A 146 3.70 -33.03 -2.62
N VAL A 147 4.69 -32.54 -3.36
CA VAL A 147 4.48 -31.58 -4.44
C VAL A 147 3.86 -32.21 -5.68
N VAL A 148 4.32 -33.41 -6.06
CA VAL A 148 3.96 -34.03 -7.34
C VAL A 148 2.89 -35.10 -7.18
N LEU A 149 2.98 -35.91 -6.13
CA LEU A 149 2.06 -37.04 -5.92
C LEU A 149 0.87 -36.70 -5.00
N GLY A 150 0.91 -35.58 -4.28
CA GLY A 150 -0.18 -35.12 -3.40
C GLY A 150 -0.26 -35.84 -2.05
N VAL A 151 0.83 -36.42 -1.56
CA VAL A 151 0.89 -37.03 -0.21
C VAL A 151 1.19 -35.96 0.83
N GLU A 152 0.42 -35.90 1.91
CA GLU A 152 0.59 -34.87 2.93
C GLU A 152 1.96 -34.95 3.64
N HIS A 153 2.63 -33.81 3.79
CA HIS A 153 3.98 -33.74 4.37
C HIS A 153 4.03 -34.27 5.81
N HIS A 154 3.00 -33.99 6.62
CA HIS A 154 2.94 -34.43 8.02
C HIS A 154 3.01 -35.96 8.17
N SER A 155 2.57 -36.72 7.16
CA SER A 155 2.64 -38.19 7.21
C SER A 155 4.08 -38.71 7.19
N PHE A 156 5.01 -37.99 6.54
CA PHE A 156 6.44 -38.34 6.55
C PHE A 156 7.09 -37.94 7.87
N GLU A 157 6.73 -36.77 8.41
CA GLU A 157 7.23 -36.30 9.71
C GLU A 157 6.79 -37.24 10.85
N GLU A 158 5.54 -37.74 10.84
CA GLU A 158 5.08 -38.72 11.82
C GLU A 158 5.91 -40.02 11.81
N VAL A 159 6.33 -40.47 10.62
CA VAL A 159 7.20 -41.66 10.47
C VAL A 159 8.60 -41.37 11.02
N LEU A 160 9.15 -40.20 10.71
CA LEU A 160 10.46 -39.76 11.19
C LEU A 160 10.50 -39.59 12.71
N GLU A 161 9.55 -38.87 13.28
CA GLU A 161 9.47 -38.61 14.72
C GLU A 161 9.30 -39.91 15.50
N ARG A 162 8.41 -40.81 15.06
CA ARG A 162 8.26 -42.13 15.68
C ARG A 162 9.58 -42.90 15.68
N TYR A 163 10.32 -42.88 14.57
CA TYR A 163 11.60 -43.57 14.48
C TYR A 163 12.67 -42.94 15.39
N LYS A 164 12.69 -41.61 15.50
CA LYS A 164 13.59 -40.90 16.42
C LYS A 164 13.25 -41.22 17.88
N ASP A 165 11.97 -41.20 18.24
CA ASP A 165 11.47 -41.55 19.58
C ASP A 165 11.85 -42.97 19.97
N ASP A 166 11.65 -43.94 19.06
CA ASP A 166 12.01 -45.35 19.28
C ASP A 166 13.52 -45.54 19.52
N LYS A 167 14.36 -44.62 19.03
CA LYS A 167 15.82 -44.61 19.23
C LYS A 167 16.30 -43.63 20.30
N GLY A 168 15.42 -42.86 20.92
CA GLY A 168 15.78 -41.81 21.87
C GLY A 168 16.61 -40.67 21.26
N LEU A 169 16.43 -40.40 19.97
CA LEU A 169 17.08 -39.30 19.25
C LEU A 169 16.15 -38.08 19.22
N THR A 170 16.73 -36.89 19.11
CA THR A 170 15.94 -35.63 19.12
C THR A 170 16.14 -34.80 17.86
N LEU A 171 17.32 -34.88 17.23
CA LEU A 171 17.68 -34.11 16.05
C LEU A 171 17.91 -35.03 14.86
N ASP A 172 17.45 -34.62 13.68
CA ASP A 172 17.70 -35.33 12.41
C ASP A 172 19.20 -35.50 12.13
N THR A 173 20.03 -34.60 12.66
CA THR A 173 21.47 -34.66 12.50
C THR A 173 22.11 -35.86 13.20
N GLU A 174 21.43 -36.46 14.17
CA GLU A 174 21.89 -37.63 14.92
C GLU A 174 21.68 -38.95 14.14
N LEU A 175 20.86 -38.93 13.08
CA LEU A 175 20.58 -40.10 12.24
C LEU A 175 21.74 -40.39 11.28
N GLY A 176 22.18 -41.64 11.27
CA GLY A 176 23.23 -42.17 10.41
C GLY A 176 22.70 -42.72 9.08
N ALA A 177 23.62 -43.14 8.20
CA ALA A 177 23.26 -43.68 6.89
C ALA A 177 22.35 -44.93 6.97
N ALA A 178 22.58 -45.80 7.95
CA ALA A 178 21.76 -47.01 8.14
C ALA A 178 20.31 -46.67 8.55
N ASP A 179 20.15 -45.61 9.34
CA ASP A 179 18.84 -45.11 9.77
C ASP A 179 18.06 -44.56 8.58
N TRP A 180 18.73 -43.75 7.75
CA TRP A 180 18.12 -43.22 6.52
C TRP A 180 17.73 -44.31 5.53
N LYS A 181 18.56 -45.32 5.32
CA LYS A 181 18.21 -46.48 4.48
C LYS A 181 16.92 -47.17 4.97
N HIS A 182 16.75 -47.29 6.29
CA HIS A 182 15.55 -47.87 6.88
C HIS A 182 14.32 -46.98 6.66
N LEU A 183 14.43 -45.69 7.01
CA LEU A 183 13.35 -44.70 6.87
C LEU A 183 12.90 -44.53 5.42
N ILE A 184 13.81 -44.58 4.45
CA ILE A 184 13.48 -44.55 3.02
C ILE A 184 12.57 -45.73 2.63
N GLY A 185 12.83 -46.91 3.19
CA GLY A 185 11.96 -48.07 3.03
C GLY A 185 10.55 -47.80 3.57
N GLU A 186 10.45 -47.21 4.77
CA GLU A 186 9.15 -46.82 5.35
C GLU A 186 8.45 -45.73 4.53
N TYR A 187 9.18 -44.74 4.01
CA TYR A 187 8.64 -43.66 3.19
C TYR A 187 8.07 -44.18 1.88
N LYS A 188 8.76 -45.11 1.20
CA LYS A 188 8.23 -45.75 -0.01
C LYS A 188 7.00 -46.61 0.29
N ALA A 189 7.00 -47.32 1.42
CA ALA A 189 5.85 -48.08 1.85
C ALA A 189 4.64 -47.19 2.17
N LEU A 190 4.87 -46.02 2.78
CA LEU A 190 3.87 -44.98 2.99
C LEU A 190 3.28 -44.51 1.65
N VAL A 191 4.13 -44.13 0.68
CA VAL A 191 3.68 -43.72 -0.66
C VAL A 191 2.81 -44.81 -1.32
N LYS A 192 3.26 -46.07 -1.26
CA LYS A 192 2.50 -47.21 -1.80
C LYS A 192 1.15 -47.40 -1.11
N ARG A 193 1.09 -47.18 0.20
CA ARG A 193 -0.14 -47.30 0.99
C ARG A 193 -1.14 -46.20 0.66
N GLU A 194 -0.71 -44.95 0.56
CA GLU A 194 -1.59 -43.81 0.31
C GLU A 194 -2.08 -43.75 -1.13
N LEU A 195 -1.23 -44.09 -2.11
CA LEU A 195 -1.54 -43.91 -3.54
C LEU A 195 -1.85 -45.22 -4.28
N GLY A 196 -1.58 -46.37 -3.66
CA GLY A 196 -1.68 -47.68 -4.32
C GLY A 196 -0.61 -47.94 -5.39
N GLN A 197 0.40 -47.07 -5.50
CA GLN A 197 1.46 -47.13 -6.51
C GLN A 197 2.84 -46.90 -5.88
N ASP A 198 3.87 -47.54 -6.42
CA ASP A 198 5.24 -47.39 -5.93
C ASP A 198 5.84 -46.02 -6.27
N PHE A 199 6.77 -45.54 -5.44
CA PHE A 199 7.49 -44.29 -5.71
C PHE A 199 8.29 -44.40 -7.03
N PRO A 200 8.17 -43.42 -7.96
CA PRO A 200 8.74 -43.53 -9.29
C PRO A 200 10.26 -43.66 -9.24
N GLN A 201 10.79 -44.74 -9.83
CA GLN A 201 12.23 -44.99 -9.93
C GLN A 201 12.84 -44.47 -11.24
N ASP A 202 12.03 -44.24 -12.28
CA ASP A 202 12.47 -43.69 -13.56
C ASP A 202 12.67 -42.16 -13.46
N PRO A 203 13.91 -41.66 -13.64
CA PRO A 203 14.20 -40.22 -13.62
C PRO A 203 13.41 -39.41 -14.67
N GLN A 204 13.09 -40.00 -15.83
CA GLN A 204 12.32 -39.30 -16.87
C GLN A 204 10.87 -39.09 -16.43
N ALA A 205 10.23 -40.13 -15.89
CA ALA A 205 8.92 -40.00 -15.27
C ALA A 205 8.91 -38.99 -14.11
N GLN A 206 9.98 -38.96 -13.30
CA GLN A 206 10.14 -37.95 -12.24
C GLN A 206 10.16 -36.53 -12.82
N LEU A 207 10.97 -36.28 -13.86
CA LEU A 207 11.12 -34.96 -14.46
C LEU A 207 9.78 -34.43 -15.00
N TRP A 208 9.05 -35.25 -15.78
CA TRP A 208 7.77 -34.86 -16.34
C TRP A 208 6.67 -34.68 -15.29
N GLY A 209 6.70 -35.49 -14.23
CA GLY A 209 5.83 -35.30 -13.06
C GLY A 209 6.06 -33.94 -12.41
N ALA A 210 7.32 -33.57 -12.17
CA ALA A 210 7.67 -32.28 -11.59
C ALA A 210 7.30 -31.08 -12.50
N ILE A 211 7.52 -31.18 -13.81
CA ILE A 211 7.11 -30.15 -14.78
C ILE A 211 5.58 -29.95 -14.73
N GLY A 212 4.82 -31.05 -14.73
CA GLY A 212 3.36 -31.01 -14.65
C GLY A 212 2.85 -30.44 -13.33
N ALA A 213 3.50 -30.77 -12.21
CA ALA A 213 3.18 -30.21 -10.90
C ALA A 213 3.40 -28.69 -10.85
N VAL A 214 4.50 -28.18 -11.44
CA VAL A 214 4.73 -26.72 -11.51
C VAL A 214 3.63 -26.01 -12.29
N PHE A 215 3.26 -26.50 -13.48
CA PHE A 215 2.16 -25.89 -14.25
C PHE A 215 0.81 -26.02 -13.53
N GLY A 216 0.56 -27.16 -12.89
CA GLY A 216 -0.61 -27.39 -12.04
C GLY A 216 -0.71 -26.42 -10.86
N SER A 217 0.41 -26.05 -10.25
CA SER A 217 0.48 -25.12 -9.11
C SER A 217 0.00 -23.70 -9.47
N TRP A 218 0.04 -23.32 -10.75
CA TRP A 218 -0.41 -22.00 -11.19
C TRP A 218 -1.89 -21.77 -10.87
N MET A 219 -2.74 -22.79 -10.96
CA MET A 219 -4.19 -22.64 -10.72
C MET A 219 -4.64 -23.16 -9.35
N ASN A 220 -3.71 -23.41 -8.42
CA ASN A 220 -4.07 -23.86 -7.08
C ASN A 220 -4.78 -22.74 -6.28
N PRO A 221 -5.54 -23.08 -5.21
CA PRO A 221 -6.32 -22.09 -4.46
C PRO A 221 -5.46 -20.95 -3.86
N ARG A 222 -4.26 -21.27 -3.35
CA ARG A 222 -3.34 -20.29 -2.77
C ARG A 222 -2.81 -19.28 -3.80
N ALA A 223 -2.42 -19.74 -4.99
CA ALA A 223 -1.94 -18.90 -6.07
C ALA A 223 -3.07 -18.04 -6.64
N ASN A 224 -4.28 -18.59 -6.80
CA ASN A 224 -5.45 -17.82 -7.22
C ASN A 224 -5.74 -16.67 -6.24
N LYS A 225 -5.74 -16.96 -4.93
CA LYS A 225 -5.96 -15.93 -3.90
C LYS A 225 -4.86 -14.88 -3.87
N TYR A 226 -3.59 -15.30 -3.96
CA TYR A 226 -2.46 -14.38 -4.02
C TYR A 226 -2.57 -13.43 -5.22
N ARG A 227 -2.91 -13.97 -6.40
CA ARG A 227 -3.10 -13.19 -7.62
C ARG A 227 -4.27 -12.21 -7.51
N GLU A 228 -5.37 -12.58 -6.88
CA GLU A 228 -6.49 -11.68 -6.59
C GLU A 228 -6.04 -10.51 -5.70
N LEU A 229 -5.33 -10.80 -4.60
CA LEU A 229 -4.85 -9.78 -3.66
C LEU A 229 -3.83 -8.81 -4.27
N HIS A 230 -3.02 -9.30 -5.23
CA HIS A 230 -1.95 -8.53 -5.86
C HIS A 230 -2.25 -8.10 -7.30
N SER A 231 -3.49 -8.27 -7.77
CA SER A 231 -3.92 -7.92 -9.13
C SER A 231 -3.04 -8.52 -10.24
N ILE A 232 -2.62 -9.78 -10.08
CA ILE A 232 -1.78 -10.49 -11.06
C ILE A 232 -2.70 -11.29 -12.01
N PRO A 233 -2.66 -11.03 -13.33
CA PRO A 233 -3.51 -11.76 -14.28
C PRO A 233 -3.18 -13.26 -14.34
N ALA A 234 -4.23 -14.11 -14.36
CA ALA A 234 -4.07 -15.55 -14.52
C ALA A 234 -3.51 -15.94 -15.91
N SER A 235 -3.72 -15.10 -16.93
CA SER A 235 -3.24 -15.31 -18.30
C SER A 235 -1.72 -15.24 -18.45
N TRP A 236 -0.98 -14.80 -17.43
CA TRP A 236 0.48 -14.69 -17.52
C TRP A 236 1.21 -16.04 -17.46
N GLY A 237 0.60 -17.06 -16.86
CA GLY A 237 1.23 -18.37 -16.67
C GLY A 237 2.50 -18.35 -15.78
N THR A 238 3.16 -19.49 -15.70
CA THR A 238 4.45 -19.65 -14.98
C THR A 238 5.45 -20.41 -15.83
N ALA A 239 6.73 -20.06 -15.74
CA ALA A 239 7.82 -20.80 -16.37
C ALA A 239 8.34 -21.90 -15.43
N VAL A 240 9.04 -22.89 -16.00
CA VAL A 240 9.70 -23.97 -15.26
C VAL A 240 11.20 -23.89 -15.48
N ASN A 241 11.98 -23.78 -14.40
CA ASN A 241 13.44 -23.76 -14.45
C ASN A 241 13.95 -25.11 -14.00
N VAL A 242 14.66 -25.82 -14.88
CA VAL A 242 15.33 -27.08 -14.58
C VAL A 242 16.82 -26.79 -14.51
N GLN A 243 17.45 -27.04 -13.37
CA GLN A 243 18.83 -26.62 -13.12
C GLN A 243 19.63 -27.73 -12.44
N ALA A 244 20.88 -27.96 -12.86
CA ALA A 244 21.77 -28.93 -12.22
C ALA A 244 21.89 -28.64 -10.72
N MET A 245 21.83 -29.70 -9.91
CA MET A 245 22.00 -29.61 -8.47
C MET A 245 23.45 -29.28 -8.11
N VAL A 246 23.59 -28.42 -7.12
CA VAL A 246 24.81 -28.20 -6.34
C VAL A 246 24.46 -28.38 -4.87
N PHE A 247 25.37 -28.95 -4.09
CA PHE A 247 25.07 -29.42 -2.74
C PHE A 247 25.79 -28.58 -1.67
N GLY A 248 24.99 -27.89 -0.84
CA GLY A 248 25.48 -27.18 0.35
C GLY A 248 25.69 -28.10 1.58
N ASN A 249 25.33 -29.38 1.47
CA ASN A 249 25.32 -30.38 2.54
C ASN A 249 26.34 -31.51 2.36
N MET A 250 27.46 -31.22 1.66
CA MET A 250 28.61 -32.13 1.52
C MET A 250 29.70 -31.82 2.56
N GLY A 251 29.32 -31.73 3.84
CA GLY A 251 30.26 -31.48 4.94
C GLY A 251 30.60 -30.01 5.19
N GLU A 252 31.65 -29.79 5.99
CA GLU A 252 32.00 -28.47 6.57
C GLU A 252 32.53 -27.44 5.55
N THR A 253 32.92 -27.88 4.35
CA THR A 253 33.36 -26.99 3.26
C THR A 253 32.23 -26.63 2.29
N SER A 254 31.00 -27.04 2.62
CA SER A 254 29.80 -26.77 1.84
C SER A 254 28.79 -25.98 2.67
N ALA A 255 28.05 -25.09 2.02
CA ALA A 255 27.06 -24.24 2.69
C ALA A 255 25.97 -23.79 1.71
N THR A 256 24.89 -23.25 2.24
CA THR A 256 23.87 -22.52 1.47
C THR A 256 23.56 -21.21 2.18
N GLY A 257 23.13 -20.18 1.46
CA GLY A 257 22.77 -18.92 2.07
C GLY A 257 21.87 -18.04 1.21
N VAL A 258 21.31 -17.03 1.88
CA VAL A 258 20.50 -15.97 1.28
C VAL A 258 21.09 -14.63 1.72
N ALA A 259 21.31 -13.73 0.78
CA ALA A 259 21.95 -12.44 1.04
C ALA A 259 21.28 -11.29 0.28
N PHE A 260 21.41 -10.09 0.81
CA PHE A 260 20.97 -8.84 0.21
C PHE A 260 22.15 -7.90 0.05
N THR A 261 22.22 -7.19 -1.08
CA THR A 261 23.34 -6.27 -1.33
C THR A 261 23.27 -4.99 -0.46
N ARG A 262 22.12 -4.72 0.13
CA ARG A 262 21.92 -3.70 1.18
C ARG A 262 20.92 -4.23 2.17
N ASN A 263 20.92 -3.69 3.38
CA ASN A 263 19.96 -4.10 4.40
C ASN A 263 18.51 -3.79 3.93
N PRO A 264 17.64 -4.80 3.75
CA PRO A 264 16.29 -4.60 3.23
C PRO A 264 15.35 -3.87 4.20
N SER A 265 15.74 -3.72 5.46
CA SER A 265 14.97 -3.07 6.53
C SER A 265 15.41 -1.63 6.77
N THR A 266 16.72 -1.36 6.79
CA THR A 266 17.28 -0.03 7.10
C THR A 266 17.73 0.74 5.86
N GLY A 267 18.02 0.04 4.76
CA GLY A 267 18.60 0.59 3.54
C GLY A 267 20.12 0.75 3.57
N GLU A 268 20.77 0.41 4.68
CA GLU A 268 22.22 0.55 4.84
C GLU A 268 23.00 -0.27 3.81
N LYS A 269 24.03 0.35 3.22
CA LYS A 269 24.96 -0.28 2.28
C LYS A 269 25.92 -1.24 2.99
N ALA A 270 25.39 -2.39 3.40
CA ALA A 270 26.15 -3.50 3.92
C ALA A 270 25.54 -4.82 3.41
N LEU A 271 26.40 -5.81 3.14
CA LEU A 271 25.95 -7.16 2.82
C LEU A 271 25.21 -7.73 4.04
N TYR A 272 23.93 -8.04 3.85
CA TYR A 272 23.04 -8.49 4.92
C TYR A 272 22.46 -9.85 4.56
N GLY A 273 22.49 -10.81 5.47
CA GLY A 273 21.90 -12.11 5.23
C GLY A 273 22.48 -13.21 6.10
N GLU A 274 22.08 -14.43 5.78
CA GLU A 274 22.31 -15.60 6.60
C GLU A 274 22.78 -16.78 5.76
N PHE A 275 23.55 -17.67 6.38
CA PHE A 275 24.01 -18.91 5.77
C PHE A 275 24.03 -20.07 6.76
N LEU A 276 24.07 -21.30 6.23
CA LEU A 276 24.21 -22.53 7.01
C LEU A 276 25.28 -23.42 6.39
N ILE A 277 26.25 -23.84 7.21
CA ILE A 277 27.24 -24.87 6.87
C ILE A 277 26.57 -26.24 6.90
N ASN A 278 26.93 -27.07 5.91
CA ASN A 278 26.47 -28.44 5.77
C ASN A 278 24.93 -28.53 5.78
N ALA A 279 24.27 -27.82 4.86
CA ALA A 279 22.82 -27.65 4.80
C ALA A 279 22.31 -27.47 3.36
N GLN A 280 21.02 -27.70 3.12
CA GLN A 280 20.35 -27.32 1.88
C GLN A 280 19.48 -26.07 2.07
N GLY A 281 19.12 -25.39 0.98
CA GLY A 281 18.36 -24.13 1.04
C GLY A 281 17.04 -24.23 1.81
N GLU A 282 16.42 -25.41 1.83
CA GLU A 282 15.25 -25.72 2.65
C GLU A 282 15.49 -25.49 4.15
N ASP A 283 16.66 -25.86 4.66
CA ASP A 283 16.99 -25.74 6.09
C ASP A 283 17.11 -24.27 6.52
N VAL A 284 17.51 -23.38 5.60
CA VAL A 284 17.55 -21.93 5.83
C VAL A 284 16.14 -21.35 5.89
N VAL A 285 15.24 -21.81 5.02
CA VAL A 285 13.86 -21.30 4.95
C VAL A 285 12.98 -21.86 6.07
N ALA A 286 13.16 -23.13 6.43
CA ALA A 286 12.36 -23.82 7.44
C ALA A 286 12.70 -23.40 8.88
N GLY A 287 13.85 -22.75 9.10
CA GLY A 287 14.27 -22.26 10.42
C GLY A 287 14.56 -23.37 11.45
N ILE A 288 14.72 -24.62 11.00
CA ILE A 288 15.00 -25.79 11.85
C ILE A 288 16.36 -25.65 12.54
N ARG A 289 17.32 -25.02 11.85
CA ARG A 289 18.65 -24.70 12.37
C ARG A 289 18.80 -23.19 12.46
N THR A 290 19.32 -22.69 13.58
CA THR A 290 19.67 -21.27 13.72
C THR A 290 20.72 -20.89 12.66
N PRO A 291 20.38 -19.98 11.73
CA PRO A 291 21.30 -19.51 10.70
C PRO A 291 22.50 -18.76 11.30
N GLN A 292 23.58 -18.65 10.52
CA GLN A 292 24.81 -17.93 10.87
C GLN A 292 24.90 -16.63 10.05
N ASP A 293 25.56 -15.62 10.62
CA ASP A 293 25.74 -14.32 9.96
C ASP A 293 26.77 -14.40 8.82
N ILE A 294 26.51 -13.71 7.70
CA ILE A 294 27.44 -13.71 6.57
C ILE A 294 28.73 -12.93 6.90
N THR A 295 28.62 -11.77 7.56
CA THR A 295 29.74 -10.87 7.84
C THR A 295 30.20 -10.95 9.29
N GLU A 296 31.47 -10.67 9.56
CA GLU A 296 32.00 -10.69 10.94
C GLU A 296 31.41 -9.56 11.80
N VAL A 297 31.10 -8.42 11.19
CA VAL A 297 30.43 -7.29 11.88
C VAL A 297 29.05 -7.72 12.37
N ALA A 298 28.22 -8.30 11.50
CA ALA A 298 26.88 -8.77 11.87
C ALA A 298 26.94 -9.83 12.97
N ARG A 299 27.91 -10.75 12.92
CA ARG A 299 28.14 -11.76 13.97
C ARG A 299 28.43 -11.13 15.34
N ILE A 300 29.26 -10.09 15.37
CA ILE A 300 29.61 -9.39 16.62
C ILE A 300 28.38 -8.66 17.17
N GLU A 301 27.59 -8.02 16.31
CA GLU A 301 26.38 -7.30 16.68
C GLU A 301 25.25 -8.23 17.15
N SER A 302 25.12 -9.42 16.54
CA SER A 302 24.14 -10.44 16.92
C SER A 302 24.52 -11.18 18.20
N GLY A 303 25.77 -11.07 18.64
CA GLY A 303 26.30 -11.80 19.81
C GLY A 303 26.48 -13.29 19.55
N SER A 304 26.52 -13.72 18.29
CA SER A 304 26.63 -15.13 17.88
C SER A 304 28.01 -15.72 18.19
N ASP A 305 28.03 -16.92 18.76
CA ASP A 305 29.23 -17.71 19.05
C ASP A 305 29.74 -18.52 17.84
N LYS A 306 28.88 -18.72 16.84
CA LYS A 306 29.21 -19.43 15.58
C LYS A 306 29.97 -18.50 14.63
N PRO A 307 30.95 -19.01 13.86
CA PRO A 307 31.74 -18.18 12.94
C PRO A 307 30.88 -17.59 11.82
N SER A 308 31.23 -16.39 11.36
CA SER A 308 30.64 -15.78 10.17
C SER A 308 31.10 -16.50 8.89
N MET A 309 30.41 -16.31 7.76
CA MET A 309 30.86 -16.86 6.47
C MET A 309 32.24 -16.30 6.09
N GLU A 310 32.46 -15.01 6.35
CA GLU A 310 33.73 -14.32 6.16
C GLU A 310 34.90 -15.04 6.86
N ARG A 311 34.66 -15.61 8.04
CA ARG A 311 35.67 -16.35 8.80
C ARG A 311 35.73 -17.84 8.45
N ALA A 312 34.58 -18.47 8.25
CA ALA A 312 34.49 -19.92 8.00
C ALA A 312 34.90 -20.31 6.57
N MET A 313 34.58 -19.47 5.59
CA MET A 313 34.75 -19.74 4.15
C MET A 313 35.27 -18.49 3.41
N PRO A 314 36.49 -18.00 3.72
CA PRO A 314 36.98 -16.69 3.25
C PRO A 314 37.06 -16.57 1.72
N GLU A 315 37.45 -17.63 1.01
CA GLU A 315 37.54 -17.62 -0.46
C GLU A 315 36.16 -17.49 -1.13
N ALA A 316 35.18 -18.27 -0.66
CA ALA A 316 33.81 -18.20 -1.15
C ALA A 316 33.15 -16.85 -0.79
N TYR A 317 33.44 -16.31 0.40
CA TYR A 317 32.98 -14.99 0.80
C TYR A 317 33.57 -13.87 -0.08
N ALA A 318 34.87 -13.91 -0.38
CA ALA A 318 35.50 -12.93 -1.25
C ALA A 318 34.89 -12.93 -2.66
N GLU A 319 34.61 -14.12 -3.19
CA GLU A 319 33.91 -14.26 -4.48
C GLU A 319 32.46 -13.76 -4.40
N LEU A 320 31.74 -14.02 -3.31
CA LEU A 320 30.39 -13.51 -3.09
C LEU A 320 30.37 -11.97 -3.06
N VAL A 321 31.34 -11.33 -2.39
CA VAL A 321 31.48 -9.86 -2.34
C VAL A 321 31.80 -9.28 -3.73
N ARG A 322 32.58 -9.98 -4.55
CA ARG A 322 32.84 -9.59 -5.95
C ARG A 322 31.55 -9.63 -6.77
N ILE A 323 30.79 -10.72 -6.66
CA ILE A 323 29.52 -10.92 -7.38
C ILE A 323 28.46 -9.89 -6.93
N TYR A 324 28.38 -9.63 -5.63
CA TYR A 324 27.57 -8.58 -5.02
C TYR A 324 27.73 -7.24 -5.75
N GLY A 325 28.98 -6.79 -5.95
CA GLY A 325 29.27 -5.50 -6.55
C GLY A 325 28.91 -5.46 -8.03
N MET A 326 29.15 -6.57 -8.75
CA MET A 326 28.76 -6.70 -10.15
C MET A 326 27.24 -6.67 -10.33
N LEU A 327 26.50 -7.40 -9.50
CA LEU A 327 25.05 -7.51 -9.60
C LEU A 327 24.37 -6.18 -9.26
N GLU A 328 24.77 -5.51 -8.17
CA GLU A 328 24.21 -4.20 -7.82
C GLU A 328 24.51 -3.17 -8.91
N HIS A 329 25.73 -3.18 -9.47
CA HIS A 329 26.10 -2.28 -10.57
C HIS A 329 25.32 -2.56 -11.87
N HIS A 330 25.17 -3.84 -12.24
CA HIS A 330 24.51 -4.26 -13.47
C HIS A 330 23.00 -4.00 -13.44
N TYR A 331 22.32 -4.48 -12.39
CA TYR A 331 20.87 -4.26 -12.22
C TYR A 331 20.54 -2.85 -11.74
N ARG A 332 21.58 -2.10 -11.34
CA ARG A 332 21.52 -0.74 -10.84
C ARG A 332 20.61 -0.62 -9.61
N ASP A 333 20.36 -1.68 -8.85
CA ASP A 333 19.44 -1.74 -7.71
C ASP A 333 19.90 -2.79 -6.68
N MET A 334 19.43 -2.68 -5.44
CA MET A 334 19.70 -3.69 -4.40
C MET A 334 19.16 -5.06 -4.81
N GLN A 335 20.01 -6.08 -4.71
CA GLN A 335 19.69 -7.45 -5.10
C GLN A 335 19.51 -8.37 -3.88
N ASP A 336 18.54 -9.26 -3.98
CA ASP A 336 18.32 -10.44 -3.15
C ASP A 336 18.92 -11.65 -3.87
N LEU A 337 19.81 -12.36 -3.19
CA LEU A 337 20.73 -13.37 -3.72
C LEU A 337 20.50 -14.71 -3.01
N GLU A 338 20.41 -15.79 -3.78
CA GLU A 338 20.50 -17.16 -3.23
C GLU A 338 21.78 -17.81 -3.78
N PHE A 339 22.56 -18.43 -2.89
CA PHE A 339 23.82 -19.07 -3.26
C PHE A 339 24.06 -20.39 -2.53
N THR A 340 24.95 -21.20 -3.09
CA THR A 340 25.44 -22.44 -2.48
C THR A 340 26.94 -22.53 -2.66
N VAL A 341 27.64 -22.94 -1.62
CA VAL A 341 29.05 -23.33 -1.66
C VAL A 341 29.08 -24.85 -1.67
N GLU A 342 29.65 -25.44 -2.71
CA GLU A 342 29.85 -26.88 -2.82
C GLU A 342 31.35 -27.16 -2.79
N THR A 343 31.84 -27.79 -1.72
CA THR A 343 33.26 -28.14 -1.55
C THR A 343 34.21 -26.94 -1.80
N GLY A 344 33.87 -25.79 -1.22
CA GLY A 344 34.63 -24.54 -1.36
C GLY A 344 34.30 -23.70 -2.60
N LYS A 345 33.57 -24.22 -3.60
CA LYS A 345 33.19 -23.48 -4.80
C LYS A 345 31.84 -22.79 -4.63
N LEU A 346 31.81 -21.46 -4.83
CA LEU A 346 30.57 -20.67 -4.82
C LEU A 346 29.77 -20.85 -6.12
N TRP A 347 28.46 -21.00 -5.98
CA TRP A 347 27.47 -21.06 -7.04
C TRP A 347 26.30 -20.13 -6.76
N MET A 348 25.90 -19.33 -7.75
CA MET A 348 24.74 -18.43 -7.70
C MET A 348 23.49 -19.15 -8.22
N LEU A 349 22.47 -19.24 -7.39
CA LEU A 349 21.22 -19.95 -7.70
C LEU A 349 20.11 -19.01 -8.12
N GLN A 350 20.12 -17.78 -7.63
CA GLN A 350 19.10 -16.79 -7.94
C GLN A 350 19.60 -15.38 -7.65
N THR A 351 19.13 -14.43 -8.44
CA THR A 351 19.13 -13.02 -8.08
C THR A 351 17.80 -12.39 -8.46
N ARG A 352 17.39 -11.34 -7.75
CA ARG A 352 16.26 -10.48 -8.09
C ARG A 352 16.38 -9.15 -7.35
N ASN A 353 15.70 -8.11 -7.83
CA ASN A 353 15.56 -6.89 -7.04
C ASN A 353 14.93 -7.23 -5.68
N GLY A 354 15.62 -6.87 -4.60
CA GLY A 354 15.22 -7.28 -3.25
C GLY A 354 14.00 -6.52 -2.78
N LYS A 355 13.04 -7.23 -2.17
CA LYS A 355 11.95 -6.59 -1.43
C LYS A 355 12.52 -5.88 -0.21
N ARG A 356 11.93 -4.74 0.15
CA ARG A 356 12.48 -3.83 1.17
C ARG A 356 11.39 -2.97 1.79
N THR A 357 11.67 -2.41 2.96
CA THR A 357 10.78 -1.45 3.64
C THR A 357 10.73 -0.10 2.91
N ALA A 358 9.74 0.74 3.20
CA ALA A 358 9.68 2.10 2.66
C ALA A 358 10.94 2.92 3.01
N LYS A 359 11.41 2.79 4.26
CA LYS A 359 12.65 3.42 4.75
C LYS A 359 13.86 2.96 3.94
N ALA A 360 13.99 1.65 3.72
CA ALA A 360 15.08 1.10 2.94
C ALA A 360 14.99 1.50 1.45
N ALA A 361 13.81 1.48 0.84
CA ALA A 361 13.61 1.90 -0.54
C ALA A 361 14.06 3.34 -0.77
N LEU A 362 13.67 4.25 0.13
CA LEU A 362 14.04 5.66 0.10
C LEU A 362 15.55 5.84 0.20
N ARG A 363 16.18 5.29 1.25
CA ARG A 363 17.62 5.41 1.47
C ARG A 363 18.42 4.83 0.30
N ILE A 364 18.07 3.63 -0.15
CA ILE A 364 18.74 2.96 -1.27
C ILE A 364 18.62 3.80 -2.55
N ALA A 365 17.45 4.35 -2.86
CA ALA A 365 17.29 5.18 -4.05
C ALA A 365 18.15 6.45 -4.00
N VAL A 366 18.23 7.11 -2.84
CA VAL A 366 19.05 8.31 -2.65
C VAL A 366 20.54 8.00 -2.70
N GLU A 367 21.00 6.96 -2.01
CA GLU A 367 22.40 6.54 -2.01
C GLU A 367 22.85 6.09 -3.41
N LEU A 368 22.06 5.29 -4.13
CA LEU A 368 22.40 4.88 -5.50
C LEU A 368 22.51 6.08 -6.46
N ALA A 369 21.69 7.12 -6.25
CA ALA A 369 21.79 8.35 -7.01
C ALA A 369 23.04 9.16 -6.65
N ALA A 370 23.35 9.27 -5.36
CA ALA A 370 24.56 9.93 -4.86
C ALA A 370 25.85 9.23 -5.34
N GLU A 371 25.81 7.90 -5.49
CA GLU A 371 26.88 7.08 -6.05
C GLU A 371 27.01 7.22 -7.58
N GLY A 372 26.09 7.91 -8.24
CA GLY A 372 26.05 8.06 -9.70
C GLY A 372 25.63 6.79 -10.44
N LEU A 373 25.12 5.77 -9.74
CA LEU A 373 24.65 4.54 -10.37
C LEU A 373 23.29 4.75 -11.05
N ILE A 374 22.47 5.63 -10.49
CA ILE A 374 21.18 6.03 -11.05
C ILE A 374 21.04 7.56 -11.10
N THR A 375 20.18 8.03 -11.99
CA THR A 375 19.79 9.44 -12.07
C THR A 375 18.77 9.78 -10.98
N HIS A 376 18.59 11.08 -10.68
CA HIS A 376 17.53 11.53 -9.77
C HIS A 376 16.14 11.11 -10.27
N GLN A 377 15.92 11.13 -11.58
CA GLN A 377 14.66 10.69 -12.20
C GLN A 377 14.40 9.19 -11.97
N GLU A 378 15.45 8.35 -12.06
CA GLU A 378 15.35 6.93 -11.76
C GLU A 378 15.11 6.68 -10.26
N ALA A 379 15.73 7.46 -9.37
CA ALA A 379 15.49 7.38 -7.93
C ALA A 379 14.03 7.69 -7.57
N ILE A 380 13.48 8.77 -8.14
CA ILE A 380 12.05 9.14 -8.03
C ILE A 380 11.16 7.98 -8.47
N GLY A 381 11.48 7.33 -9.59
CA GLY A 381 10.68 6.23 -10.15
C GLY A 381 10.71 4.92 -9.34
N ARG A 382 11.64 4.78 -8.37
CA ARG A 382 11.84 3.53 -7.60
C ARG A 382 11.12 3.48 -6.27
N VAL A 383 10.70 4.63 -5.75
CA VAL A 383 9.99 4.71 -4.48
C VAL A 383 8.49 4.68 -4.75
N GLU A 384 7.79 3.69 -4.19
CA GLU A 384 6.34 3.60 -4.33
C GLU A 384 5.66 4.70 -3.50
N PRO A 385 4.84 5.60 -4.09
CA PRO A 385 4.30 6.74 -3.36
C PRO A 385 3.47 6.35 -2.13
N ALA A 386 2.66 5.29 -2.24
CA ALA A 386 1.83 4.81 -1.13
C ALA A 386 2.67 4.33 0.06
N SER A 387 3.92 3.90 -0.17
CA SER A 387 4.82 3.45 0.90
C SER A 387 5.32 4.61 1.78
N LEU A 388 5.31 5.85 1.28
CA LEU A 388 5.73 7.02 2.06
C LEU A 388 4.82 7.25 3.26
N ASP A 389 3.55 6.84 3.20
CA ASP A 389 2.61 6.97 4.31
C ASP A 389 3.16 6.33 5.60
N GLN A 390 3.88 5.21 5.49
CA GLN A 390 4.53 4.55 6.63
C GLN A 390 5.61 5.40 7.31
N LEU A 391 6.14 6.41 6.61
CA LEU A 391 7.18 7.32 7.09
C LEU A 391 6.59 8.64 7.61
N LEU A 392 5.26 8.84 7.56
CA LEU A 392 4.62 10.10 7.94
C LEU A 392 3.91 10.05 9.29
N HIS A 393 3.71 8.85 9.84
CA HIS A 393 3.01 8.63 11.11
C HIS A 393 3.94 8.02 12.16
N PRO A 394 3.70 8.27 13.45
CA PRO A 394 4.35 7.54 14.52
C PRO A 394 4.16 6.03 14.35
N THR A 395 5.20 5.24 14.62
CA THR A 395 5.14 3.78 14.52
C THR A 395 5.54 3.13 15.84
N ILE A 396 5.05 1.92 16.10
CA ILE A 396 5.44 1.15 17.29
C ILE A 396 6.93 0.79 17.20
N ASP A 397 7.70 1.03 18.27
CA ASP A 397 9.09 0.59 18.33
C ASP A 397 9.14 -0.95 18.14
N PRO A 398 9.89 -1.46 17.15
CA PRO A 398 10.08 -2.90 16.97
C PRO A 398 10.60 -3.63 18.21
N LYS A 399 11.31 -2.95 19.11
CA LYS A 399 11.86 -3.50 20.36
C LYS A 399 10.87 -3.49 21.51
N ALA A 400 9.74 -2.79 21.39
CA ALA A 400 8.76 -2.68 22.46
C ALA A 400 7.91 -3.97 22.58
N GLU A 401 7.62 -4.37 23.82
CA GLU A 401 6.76 -5.52 24.10
C GLU A 401 5.31 -5.24 23.66
N ARG A 402 4.71 -6.17 22.92
CA ARG A 402 3.37 -6.02 22.32
C ARG A 402 2.39 -7.01 22.94
N LYS A 403 1.46 -6.50 23.77
CA LYS A 403 0.34 -7.31 24.27
C LYS A 403 -0.91 -7.05 23.45
N VAL A 404 -0.99 -7.67 22.28
CA VAL A 404 -2.13 -7.55 21.35
C VAL A 404 -3.36 -8.21 21.96
N ILE A 405 -4.45 -7.46 22.10
CA ILE A 405 -5.73 -7.92 22.66
C ILE A 405 -6.84 -8.08 21.61
N ALA A 406 -6.72 -7.42 20.46
CA ALA A 406 -7.65 -7.55 19.34
C ALA A 406 -7.00 -7.13 18.01
N THR A 407 -7.66 -7.48 16.89
CA THR A 407 -7.29 -7.02 15.55
C THR A 407 -8.54 -6.66 14.76
N GLY A 408 -8.59 -5.43 14.25
CA GLY A 408 -9.60 -4.90 13.34
C GLY A 408 -9.00 -4.57 11.96
N LEU A 409 -9.69 -3.71 11.23
CA LEU A 409 -9.24 -3.21 9.93
C LEU A 409 -8.30 -1.99 10.11
N PRO A 410 -7.18 -1.93 9.39
CA PRO A 410 -6.24 -0.81 9.41
C PRO A 410 -6.82 0.41 8.67
N ALA A 411 -7.71 1.15 9.33
CA ALA A 411 -8.58 2.14 8.70
C ALA A 411 -7.88 3.46 8.41
N SER A 412 -6.97 3.87 9.29
CA SER A 412 -6.09 5.02 9.11
C SER A 412 -4.74 4.71 9.74
N PRO A 413 -3.63 4.88 9.00
CA PRO A 413 -2.27 4.48 9.38
C PRO A 413 -1.75 5.18 10.65
N GLY A 414 -0.70 4.61 11.23
CA GLY A 414 0.03 5.16 12.38
C GLY A 414 -0.26 4.48 13.71
N ALA A 415 0.50 4.82 14.74
CA ALA A 415 0.34 4.30 16.10
C ALA A 415 -0.06 5.42 17.07
N ALA A 416 -0.96 5.12 18.01
CA ALA A 416 -1.37 6.04 19.06
C ALA A 416 -1.60 5.32 20.39
N SER A 417 -1.12 5.91 21.48
CA SER A 417 -1.37 5.46 22.86
C SER A 417 -2.12 6.52 23.66
N GLY A 418 -3.11 6.08 24.44
CA GLY A 418 -3.90 6.97 25.29
C GLY A 418 -4.85 6.24 26.22
N GLU A 419 -5.47 6.99 27.13
CA GLU A 419 -6.54 6.51 28.01
C GLU A 419 -7.84 6.29 27.24
N ILE A 420 -8.59 5.24 27.55
CA ILE A 420 -9.87 4.96 26.91
C ILE A 420 -10.92 5.99 27.34
N VAL A 421 -11.60 6.59 26.36
CA VAL A 421 -12.83 7.38 26.53
C VAL A 421 -13.92 6.88 25.60
N PHE A 422 -15.19 6.97 26.01
CA PHE A 422 -16.31 6.35 25.29
C PHE A 422 -17.29 7.34 24.62
N ASN A 423 -17.07 8.64 24.80
CA ASN A 423 -17.86 9.70 24.18
C ASN A 423 -16.96 10.90 23.79
N SER A 424 -17.50 11.77 22.93
CA SER A 424 -16.80 12.93 22.38
C SER A 424 -16.42 13.96 23.44
N GLU A 425 -17.36 14.26 24.34
CA GLU A 425 -17.20 15.26 25.42
C GLU A 425 -16.02 14.93 26.34
N GLU A 426 -15.86 13.65 26.70
CA GLU A 426 -14.72 13.17 27.51
C GLU A 426 -13.39 13.32 26.78
N ALA A 427 -13.37 13.09 25.47
CA ALA A 427 -12.16 13.26 24.67
C ALA A 427 -11.74 14.73 24.62
N GLU A 428 -12.68 15.65 24.42
CA GLU A 428 -12.43 17.09 24.42
C GLU A 428 -11.99 17.60 25.80
N ALA A 429 -12.67 17.17 26.86
CA ALA A 429 -12.30 17.53 28.23
C ALA A 429 -10.89 17.02 28.57
N ALA A 430 -10.53 15.82 28.09
CA ALA A 430 -9.18 15.28 28.24
C ALA A 430 -8.14 16.11 27.48
N LYS A 431 -8.44 16.54 26.24
CA LYS A 431 -7.55 17.39 25.45
C LYS A 431 -7.31 18.76 26.10
N LYS A 432 -8.36 19.38 26.65
CA LYS A 432 -8.26 20.63 27.44
C LYS A 432 -7.39 20.45 28.69
N ALA A 433 -7.37 19.25 29.26
CA ALA A 433 -6.52 18.87 30.38
C ALA A 433 -5.16 18.26 29.96
N GLU A 434 -4.78 18.38 28.68
CA GLU A 434 -3.52 17.86 28.11
C GLU A 434 -3.31 16.33 28.28
N ARG A 435 -4.38 15.56 28.46
CA ARG A 435 -4.34 14.10 28.53
C ARG A 435 -4.55 13.47 27.16
N LYS A 436 -3.69 12.50 26.82
CA LYS A 436 -3.78 11.68 25.60
C LYS A 436 -4.84 10.60 25.77
N VAL A 437 -5.79 10.52 24.84
CA VAL A 437 -6.92 9.58 24.90
C VAL A 437 -7.15 8.85 23.59
N ILE A 438 -7.73 7.66 23.65
CA ILE A 438 -8.24 6.90 22.51
C ILE A 438 -9.76 6.87 22.59
N LEU A 439 -10.42 7.39 21.55
CA LEU A 439 -11.88 7.39 21.47
C LEU A 439 -12.36 6.01 21.01
N VAL A 440 -13.05 5.30 21.90
CA VAL A 440 -13.59 3.97 21.65
C VAL A 440 -15.10 4.04 21.46
N ARG A 441 -15.58 3.65 20.28
CA ARG A 441 -17.01 3.69 19.94
C ARG A 441 -17.44 2.38 19.29
N ILE A 442 -18.74 2.10 19.25
CA ILE A 442 -19.28 1.04 18.41
C ILE A 442 -19.15 1.47 16.94
N GLU A 443 -19.60 2.68 16.65
CA GLU A 443 -19.47 3.42 15.40
C GLU A 443 -19.42 4.92 15.72
N THR A 444 -18.89 5.75 14.83
CA THR A 444 -18.89 7.21 15.00
C THR A 444 -19.92 7.87 14.10
N SER A 445 -20.45 9.01 14.54
CA SER A 445 -21.33 9.89 13.76
C SER A 445 -20.69 11.28 13.57
N PRO A 446 -21.26 12.17 12.73
CA PRO A 446 -20.79 13.55 12.60
C PRO A 446 -20.71 14.32 13.93
N GLU A 447 -21.54 13.98 14.92
CA GLU A 447 -21.51 14.56 16.27
C GLU A 447 -20.22 14.23 17.04
N ASP A 448 -19.56 13.11 16.71
CA ASP A 448 -18.33 12.67 17.37
C ASP A 448 -17.07 13.38 16.82
N ILE A 449 -17.19 14.28 15.81
CA ILE A 449 -16.05 14.91 15.13
C ILE A 449 -15.10 15.63 16.08
N HIS A 450 -15.62 16.37 17.06
CA HIS A 450 -14.80 17.13 17.99
C HIS A 450 -13.97 16.21 18.89
N GLY A 451 -14.58 15.12 19.36
CA GLY A 451 -13.91 14.09 20.15
C GLY A 451 -12.90 13.29 19.33
N MET A 452 -13.21 13.00 18.07
CA MET A 452 -12.27 12.38 17.13
C MET A 452 -11.05 13.28 16.88
N HIS A 453 -11.27 14.58 16.75
CA HIS A 453 -10.20 15.56 16.62
C HIS A 453 -9.39 15.69 17.93
N ALA A 454 -10.04 15.58 19.08
CA ALA A 454 -9.40 15.66 20.39
C ALA A 454 -8.54 14.42 20.74
N ALA A 455 -9.00 13.21 20.37
CA ALA A 455 -8.34 11.95 20.68
C ALA A 455 -7.06 11.71 19.87
N GLU A 456 -6.08 11.00 20.41
CA GLU A 456 -4.85 10.64 19.68
C GLU A 456 -5.09 9.53 18.64
N GLY A 457 -6.16 8.75 18.80
CA GLY A 457 -6.55 7.70 17.88
C GLY A 457 -7.99 7.24 18.11
N ILE A 458 -8.55 6.53 17.13
CA ILE A 458 -9.96 6.14 17.11
C ILE A 458 -10.07 4.62 16.95
N LEU A 459 -10.87 3.98 17.80
CA LEU A 459 -11.16 2.56 17.75
C LEU A 459 -12.66 2.34 17.62
N THR A 460 -13.09 1.67 16.55
CA THR A 460 -14.49 1.27 16.38
C THR A 460 -14.66 -0.24 16.30
N THR A 461 -15.72 -0.76 16.92
CA THR A 461 -16.05 -2.20 16.85
C THR A 461 -16.78 -2.57 15.56
N ARG A 462 -17.41 -1.60 14.92
CA ARG A 462 -18.07 -1.70 13.61
C ARG A 462 -17.52 -0.66 12.63
N GLY A 463 -17.87 -0.82 11.36
CA GLY A 463 -17.42 0.05 10.26
C GLY A 463 -16.28 -0.57 9.45
N GLY A 464 -16.29 -0.32 8.14
CA GLY A 464 -15.23 -0.74 7.22
C GLY A 464 -14.22 0.38 6.91
N MET A 465 -13.35 0.14 5.93
CA MET A 465 -12.33 1.09 5.45
C MET A 465 -12.88 2.43 4.93
N THR A 466 -14.18 2.47 4.60
CA THR A 466 -14.90 3.65 4.09
C THR A 466 -15.90 4.23 5.11
N SER A 467 -15.91 3.72 6.34
CA SER A 467 -16.81 4.22 7.40
C SER A 467 -16.50 5.67 7.79
N HIS A 468 -17.47 6.35 8.41
CA HIS A 468 -17.30 7.72 8.93
C HIS A 468 -16.01 7.88 9.75
N ALA A 469 -15.77 6.96 10.71
CA ALA A 469 -14.52 6.88 11.47
C ALA A 469 -13.27 6.82 10.58
N ALA A 470 -13.24 5.90 9.61
CA ALA A 470 -12.10 5.69 8.74
C ALA A 470 -11.79 6.90 7.85
N VAL A 471 -12.82 7.52 7.27
CA VAL A 471 -12.68 8.67 6.36
C VAL A 471 -12.21 9.90 7.13
N VAL A 472 -12.85 10.22 8.26
CA VAL A 472 -12.50 11.39 9.06
C VAL A 472 -11.13 11.24 9.70
N ALA A 473 -10.81 10.06 10.26
CA ALA A 473 -9.50 9.81 10.85
C ALA A 473 -8.36 9.94 9.84
N ARG A 474 -8.57 9.44 8.61
CA ARG A 474 -7.60 9.56 7.51
C ARG A 474 -7.43 10.99 7.03
N GLY A 475 -8.54 11.76 6.99
CA GLY A 475 -8.50 13.19 6.73
C GLY A 475 -7.67 13.96 7.76
N MET A 476 -7.81 13.59 9.04
CA MET A 476 -7.09 14.18 10.17
C MET A 476 -5.66 13.62 10.36
N GLY A 477 -5.29 12.53 9.67
CA GLY A 477 -4.04 11.80 9.89
C GLY A 477 -3.93 11.18 11.28
N LYS A 478 -5.06 10.75 11.86
CA LYS A 478 -5.09 10.07 13.15
C LYS A 478 -5.15 8.55 12.95
N PRO A 479 -4.40 7.77 13.73
CA PRO A 479 -4.50 6.32 13.74
C PRO A 479 -5.93 5.87 13.99
N CYS A 480 -6.43 4.96 13.14
CA CYS A 480 -7.75 4.39 13.30
C CYS A 480 -7.76 2.90 13.01
N VAL A 481 -8.30 2.15 13.97
CA VAL A 481 -8.64 0.73 13.79
C VAL A 481 -10.16 0.64 13.78
N SER A 482 -10.73 0.24 12.64
CA SER A 482 -12.19 0.12 12.48
C SER A 482 -12.62 -1.34 12.42
N GLY A 483 -13.89 -1.63 12.71
CA GLY A 483 -14.43 -2.98 12.54
C GLY A 483 -13.74 -4.04 13.42
N ALA A 484 -13.24 -3.67 14.59
CA ALA A 484 -12.66 -4.59 15.56
C ALA A 484 -13.76 -5.41 16.27
N GLY A 485 -14.48 -6.25 15.51
CA GLY A 485 -15.71 -6.93 15.97
C GLY A 485 -15.53 -7.93 17.13
N GLN A 486 -14.29 -8.26 17.49
CA GLN A 486 -13.95 -9.06 18.67
C GLN A 486 -14.17 -8.28 19.98
N ILE A 487 -14.15 -6.95 19.90
CA ILE A 487 -14.30 -6.05 21.03
C ILE A 487 -15.79 -5.78 21.28
N ARG A 488 -16.20 -5.91 22.55
CA ARG A 488 -17.53 -5.48 23.02
C ARG A 488 -17.40 -4.23 23.89
N VAL A 489 -18.11 -3.18 23.50
CA VAL A 489 -18.20 -1.92 24.22
C VAL A 489 -19.52 -1.89 24.99
N ASP A 490 -19.46 -1.61 26.29
CA ASP A 490 -20.61 -1.35 27.15
C ASP A 490 -20.54 0.09 27.64
N TYR A 491 -21.42 0.94 27.10
CA TYR A 491 -21.48 2.36 27.45
C TYR A 491 -22.00 2.62 28.87
N ALA A 492 -22.90 1.78 29.38
CA ALA A 492 -23.46 1.95 30.72
C ALA A 492 -22.42 1.62 31.80
N ALA A 493 -21.66 0.54 31.59
CA ALA A 493 -20.56 0.16 32.47
C ALA A 493 -19.27 0.94 32.18
N ARG A 494 -19.19 1.66 31.05
CA ARG A 494 -17.98 2.33 30.53
C ARG A 494 -16.79 1.39 30.45
N THR A 495 -17.01 0.24 29.79
CA THR A 495 -16.00 -0.80 29.63
C THR A 495 -15.87 -1.32 28.20
N LEU A 496 -14.67 -1.82 27.89
CA LEU A 496 -14.29 -2.53 26.69
C LEU A 496 -13.87 -3.94 27.09
N SER A 497 -14.37 -4.97 26.41
CA SER A 497 -14.04 -6.36 26.71
C SER A 497 -13.68 -7.18 25.46
N VAL A 498 -12.62 -7.99 25.56
CA VAL A 498 -12.15 -8.89 24.50
C VAL A 498 -11.33 -10.04 25.11
N GLY A 499 -11.59 -11.29 24.68
CA GLY A 499 -10.75 -12.45 25.03
C GLY A 499 -10.51 -12.67 26.54
N GLY A 500 -11.48 -12.33 27.40
CA GLY A 500 -11.35 -12.44 28.86
C GLY A 500 -10.68 -11.23 29.55
N VAL A 501 -10.19 -10.25 28.79
CA VAL A 501 -9.69 -8.96 29.29
C VAL A 501 -10.83 -7.95 29.31
N THR A 502 -10.98 -7.21 30.42
CA THR A 502 -11.93 -6.08 30.53
C THR A 502 -11.16 -4.84 30.95
N LEU A 503 -11.24 -3.78 30.13
CA LEU A 503 -10.64 -2.47 30.36
C LEU A 503 -11.74 -1.44 30.58
N LYS A 504 -11.49 -0.46 31.45
CA LYS A 504 -12.43 0.59 31.84
C LYS A 504 -12.03 1.93 31.25
N ALA A 505 -12.93 2.91 31.30
CA ALA A 505 -12.58 4.30 31.00
C ALA A 505 -11.38 4.74 31.87
N GLY A 506 -10.39 5.40 31.25
CA GLY A 506 -9.13 5.77 31.90
C GLY A 506 -8.00 4.73 31.77
N ASP A 507 -8.30 3.46 31.50
CA ASP A 507 -7.26 2.46 31.24
C ASP A 507 -6.56 2.78 29.91
N ARG A 508 -5.25 2.52 29.84
CA ARG A 508 -4.45 2.87 28.65
C ARG A 508 -4.43 1.73 27.64
N ILE A 509 -4.60 2.09 26.38
CA ILE A 509 -4.41 1.20 25.24
C ILE A 509 -3.52 1.87 24.18
N THR A 510 -2.98 1.04 23.30
CA THR A 510 -2.29 1.48 22.10
C THR A 510 -2.98 0.86 20.90
N ILE A 511 -3.21 1.66 19.85
CA ILE A 511 -3.71 1.18 18.57
C ILE A 511 -2.64 1.36 17.50
N ASP A 512 -2.51 0.36 16.65
CA ASP A 512 -1.70 0.40 15.42
C ASP A 512 -2.66 0.36 14.23
N GLY A 513 -2.94 1.54 13.70
CA GLY A 513 -3.81 1.75 12.56
C GLY A 513 -3.22 1.28 11.22
N SER A 514 -1.93 0.94 11.17
CA SER A 514 -1.28 0.36 9.99
C SER A 514 -1.51 -1.15 9.90
N ASN A 515 -1.45 -1.85 11.04
CA ASN A 515 -1.65 -3.30 11.11
C ASN A 515 -3.04 -3.71 11.64
N GLY A 516 -3.88 -2.74 12.03
CA GLY A 516 -5.19 -2.99 12.60
C GLY A 516 -5.16 -3.55 14.03
N GLN A 517 -4.04 -3.43 14.74
CA GLN A 517 -3.86 -4.08 16.05
C GLN A 517 -4.30 -3.17 17.20
N VAL A 518 -4.87 -3.77 18.24
CA VAL A 518 -5.19 -3.11 19.52
C VAL A 518 -4.39 -3.79 20.61
N MET A 519 -3.65 -3.03 21.40
CA MET A 519 -2.71 -3.51 22.41
C MET A 519 -3.08 -2.97 23.79
N GLN A 520 -2.94 -3.81 24.82
CA GLN A 520 -3.14 -3.41 26.21
C GLN A 520 -1.94 -2.59 26.70
N GLY A 521 -2.20 -1.45 27.33
CA GLY A 521 -1.16 -0.57 27.87
C GLY A 521 -0.63 0.44 26.85
N SER A 522 0.38 1.19 27.27
CA SER A 522 1.14 2.08 26.39
C SER A 522 2.37 1.38 25.87
N VAL A 523 2.53 1.39 24.55
CA VAL A 523 3.69 0.82 23.87
C VAL A 523 4.56 1.97 23.38
N GLU A 524 5.88 1.81 23.45
CA GLU A 524 6.83 2.83 23.00
C GLU A 524 6.72 3.04 21.49
N MET A 525 6.81 4.31 21.07
CA MET A 525 6.61 4.73 19.68
C MET A 525 7.82 5.55 19.21
N ILE A 526 8.12 5.43 17.92
CA ILE A 526 9.16 6.20 17.24
C ILE A 526 8.47 7.25 16.37
N GLU A 527 8.86 8.51 16.56
CA GLU A 527 8.41 9.62 15.72
C GLU A 527 9.10 9.57 14.35
N PRO A 528 8.39 9.89 13.26
CA PRO A 528 8.98 9.92 11.93
C PRO A 528 9.99 11.07 11.77
N GLU A 529 11.20 10.74 11.34
CA GLU A 529 12.20 11.73 10.92
C GLU A 529 11.99 12.13 9.45
N MET A 530 11.60 13.39 9.24
CA MET A 530 11.36 13.98 7.91
C MET A 530 12.61 14.60 7.28
N SER A 531 13.80 14.22 7.75
CA SER A 531 15.10 14.75 7.36
C SER A 531 15.91 13.73 6.55
N GLY A 532 17.08 14.14 6.03
CA GLY A 532 17.97 13.26 5.28
C GLY A 532 17.39 12.84 3.92
N ASP A 533 17.36 11.53 3.67
CA ASP A 533 16.97 10.94 2.39
C ASP A 533 15.56 11.35 1.93
N PHE A 534 14.64 11.52 2.87
CA PHE A 534 13.27 11.93 2.55
C PHE A 534 13.25 13.33 1.92
N ALA A 535 13.95 14.28 2.53
CA ALA A 535 14.02 15.65 2.04
C ALA A 535 14.69 15.72 0.67
N ALA A 536 15.79 14.97 0.47
CA ALA A 536 16.48 14.91 -0.82
C ALA A 536 15.58 14.38 -1.94
N LEU A 537 14.86 13.27 -1.70
CA LEU A 537 13.93 12.72 -2.69
C LEU A 537 12.80 13.71 -3.00
N MET A 538 12.25 14.38 -1.99
CA MET A 538 11.17 15.35 -2.16
C MET A 538 11.62 16.60 -2.92
N GLU A 539 12.86 17.04 -2.72
CA GLU A 539 13.47 18.12 -3.50
C GLU A 539 13.57 17.73 -4.99
N TRP A 540 14.09 16.54 -5.28
CA TRP A 540 14.16 16.05 -6.66
C TRP A 540 12.76 15.88 -7.28
N ALA A 541 11.78 15.42 -6.50
CA ALA A 541 10.40 15.30 -6.96
C ALA A 541 9.81 16.67 -7.33
N ASP A 542 10.09 17.71 -6.54
CA ASP A 542 9.62 19.07 -6.80
C ASP A 542 10.26 19.71 -8.03
N GLU A 543 11.53 19.42 -8.33
CA GLU A 543 12.20 19.89 -9.56
C GLU A 543 11.56 19.33 -10.84
N VAL A 544 11.00 18.12 -10.75
CA VAL A 544 10.51 17.36 -11.90
C VAL A 544 9.02 17.52 -12.14
N ARG A 545 8.22 17.59 -11.07
CA ARG A 545 6.76 17.70 -11.18
C ARG A 545 6.36 19.01 -11.87
N THR A 546 5.30 18.95 -12.67
CA THR A 546 4.72 20.15 -13.32
C THR A 546 3.43 20.59 -12.64
N MET A 547 2.64 19.65 -12.11
CA MET A 547 1.46 19.97 -11.33
C MET A 547 1.84 20.51 -9.95
N LYS A 548 1.07 21.49 -9.49
CA LYS A 548 1.15 21.93 -8.10
C LYS A 548 0.46 20.95 -7.16
N VAL A 549 0.91 20.91 -5.92
CA VAL A 549 0.27 20.10 -4.87
C VAL A 549 -0.23 21.03 -3.78
N ARG A 550 -1.55 21.14 -3.67
CA ARG A 550 -2.25 21.91 -2.62
C ARG A 550 -2.78 20.95 -1.55
N THR A 551 -3.34 21.51 -0.49
CA THR A 551 -3.95 20.74 0.59
C THR A 551 -5.45 21.01 0.74
N ASN A 552 -6.18 20.03 1.23
CA ASN A 552 -7.50 20.18 1.81
C ASN A 552 -7.28 20.44 3.29
N ALA A 553 -7.47 21.68 3.74
CA ALA A 553 -7.19 22.10 5.11
C ALA A 553 -8.14 23.20 5.54
N GLU A 554 -8.62 23.09 6.78
CA GLU A 554 -9.72 23.89 7.29
C GLU A 554 -9.40 24.48 8.65
N THR A 555 -8.48 23.85 9.39
CA THR A 555 -7.98 24.35 10.66
C THR A 555 -6.57 24.92 10.54
N PRO A 556 -6.16 25.82 11.45
CA PRO A 556 -4.79 26.30 11.56
C PRO A 556 -3.74 25.19 11.72
N LEU A 557 -4.10 24.10 12.43
CA LEU A 557 -3.22 22.94 12.61
C LEU A 557 -2.98 22.23 11.27
N ASP A 558 -4.05 21.91 10.55
CA ASP A 558 -3.96 21.26 9.23
C ASP A 558 -3.14 22.09 8.25
N ALA A 559 -3.38 23.40 8.22
CA ALA A 559 -2.66 24.33 7.35
C ALA A 559 -1.16 24.35 7.65
N ARG A 560 -0.75 24.39 8.94
CA ARG A 560 0.66 24.34 9.34
C ARG A 560 1.30 23.01 8.97
N THR A 561 0.61 21.91 9.24
CA THR A 561 1.06 20.54 8.92
C THR A 561 1.26 20.37 7.42
N ALA A 562 0.29 20.79 6.61
CA ALA A 562 0.38 20.72 5.15
C ALA A 562 1.52 21.57 4.60
N ARG A 563 1.71 22.79 5.12
CA ARG A 563 2.82 23.67 4.72
C ARG A 563 4.18 23.05 5.07
N LYS A 564 4.31 22.41 6.23
CA LYS A 564 5.51 21.64 6.61
C LYS A 564 5.81 20.50 5.61
N TYR A 565 4.78 19.86 5.07
CA TYR A 565 4.92 18.81 4.06
C TYR A 565 5.08 19.32 2.62
N GLY A 566 5.17 20.64 2.41
CA GLY A 566 5.42 21.26 1.11
C GLY A 566 4.17 21.57 0.28
N ALA A 567 3.00 21.71 0.91
CA ALA A 567 1.79 22.14 0.20
C ALA A 567 1.94 23.58 -0.32
N GLU A 568 1.56 23.80 -1.57
CA GLU A 568 1.68 25.08 -2.30
C GLU A 568 0.37 25.89 -2.24
N GLY A 569 -0.35 25.78 -1.13
CA GLY A 569 -1.63 26.45 -0.86
C GLY A 569 -2.74 25.48 -0.48
N ILE A 570 -3.94 26.02 -0.24
CA ILE A 570 -5.13 25.24 0.14
C ILE A 570 -6.06 25.14 -1.06
N GLY A 571 -6.28 23.96 -1.63
CA GLY A 571 -7.19 23.75 -2.77
C GLY A 571 -8.64 23.51 -2.34
N LEU A 572 -8.88 23.22 -1.06
CA LEU A 572 -10.21 23.12 -0.47
C LEU A 572 -10.17 23.42 1.04
N CYS A 573 -10.74 24.56 1.42
CA CYS A 573 -11.15 24.88 2.78
C CYS A 573 -12.68 24.78 2.84
N ARG A 574 -13.21 23.77 3.51
CA ARG A 574 -14.63 23.61 3.79
C ARG A 574 -15.01 24.51 4.95
N THR A 575 -16.03 25.33 4.74
CA THR A 575 -16.47 26.30 5.76
C THR A 575 -17.39 25.70 6.80
N GLU A 576 -17.85 24.47 6.59
CA GLU A 576 -19.00 23.94 7.31
C GLU A 576 -18.59 23.39 8.67
N HIS A 577 -17.38 22.84 8.72
CA HIS A 577 -16.71 22.46 9.95
C HIS A 577 -16.40 23.65 10.87
N MET A 578 -16.36 24.88 10.33
CA MET A 578 -16.17 26.08 11.13
C MET A 578 -17.43 26.45 11.94
N PHE A 579 -18.59 25.85 11.67
CA PHE A 579 -19.84 26.17 12.36
C PHE A 579 -20.24 25.16 13.44
N PHE A 580 -19.59 24.00 13.53
CA PHE A 580 -19.98 22.94 14.48
C PHE A 580 -19.52 23.19 15.94
N GLN A 581 -18.68 24.19 16.22
CA GLN A 581 -18.31 24.52 17.60
C GLN A 581 -19.52 25.01 18.40
N GLU A 582 -19.59 24.67 19.68
CA GLU A 582 -20.78 24.87 20.55
C GLU A 582 -21.34 26.30 20.54
N GLU A 583 -20.49 27.32 20.55
CA GLU A 583 -20.92 28.73 20.51
C GLU A 583 -21.45 29.14 19.12
N ARG A 584 -20.95 28.51 18.05
CA ARG A 584 -21.24 28.85 16.66
C ARG A 584 -22.47 28.10 16.15
N ILE A 585 -22.64 26.85 16.57
CA ILE A 585 -23.77 26.01 16.16
C ILE A 585 -25.09 26.61 16.63
N VAL A 586 -25.11 27.30 17.77
CA VAL A 586 -26.30 28.02 18.26
C VAL A 586 -26.69 29.14 17.30
N ALA A 587 -25.75 30.00 16.89
CA ALA A 587 -26.02 31.06 15.92
C ALA A 587 -26.41 30.51 14.54
N MET A 588 -25.84 29.38 14.13
CA MET A 588 -26.25 28.67 12.90
C MET A 588 -27.70 28.17 13.00
N ARG A 589 -28.10 27.58 14.14
CA ARG A 589 -29.46 27.13 14.40
C ARG A 589 -30.46 28.29 14.46
N GLU A 590 -30.08 29.42 15.06
CA GLU A 590 -30.88 30.66 15.03
C GLU A 590 -31.14 31.12 13.59
N MET A 591 -30.11 31.08 12.73
CA MET A 591 -30.24 31.41 11.30
C MET A 591 -31.24 30.48 10.61
N ILE A 592 -31.16 29.16 10.87
CA ILE A 592 -32.07 28.18 10.28
C ILE A 592 -33.53 28.39 10.77
N LEU A 593 -33.71 28.76 12.03
CA LEU A 593 -35.03 28.95 12.66
C LEU A 593 -35.67 30.32 12.39
N ALA A 594 -34.94 31.26 11.79
CA ALA A 594 -35.45 32.58 11.46
C ALA A 594 -36.55 32.54 10.38
N ASP A 595 -37.63 33.31 10.59
CA ASP A 595 -38.80 33.32 9.69
C ASP A 595 -38.58 34.18 8.43
N ASP A 596 -37.67 35.16 8.49
CA ASP A 596 -37.39 36.12 7.42
C ASP A 596 -35.88 36.39 7.24
N ALA A 597 -35.56 37.23 6.25
CA ALA A 597 -34.19 37.59 5.93
C ALA A 597 -33.53 38.49 7.00
N GLU A 598 -34.31 39.27 7.75
CA GLU A 598 -33.78 40.15 8.79
C GLU A 598 -33.28 39.33 9.98
N GLY A 599 -34.09 38.36 10.43
CA GLY A 599 -33.69 37.40 11.46
C GLY A 599 -32.47 36.56 11.05
N ARG A 600 -32.41 36.11 9.78
CA ARG A 600 -31.23 35.39 9.27
C ARG A 600 -29.98 36.26 9.30
N ARG A 601 -30.07 37.52 8.86
CA ARG A 601 -28.93 38.47 8.90
C ARG A 601 -28.46 38.75 10.33
N ALA A 602 -29.38 38.86 11.28
CA ALA A 602 -29.03 39.05 12.69
C ALA A 602 -28.24 37.86 13.26
N ALA A 603 -28.65 36.63 12.94
CA ALA A 603 -27.92 35.42 13.34
C ALA A 603 -26.56 35.30 12.62
N LEU A 604 -26.52 35.56 11.32
CA LEU A 604 -25.28 35.55 10.52
C LEU A 604 -24.26 36.59 10.99
N ALA A 605 -24.71 37.74 11.48
CA ALA A 605 -23.82 38.76 12.06
C ALA A 605 -23.07 38.26 13.31
N LYS A 606 -23.63 37.30 14.06
CA LYS A 606 -22.95 36.62 15.17
C LYS A 606 -21.86 35.67 14.70
N LEU A 607 -22.03 35.05 13.53
CA LEU A 607 -21.07 34.11 12.93
C LEU A 607 -19.89 34.81 12.24
N LEU A 608 -20.12 35.99 11.67
CA LEU A 608 -19.11 36.78 10.96
C LEU A 608 -17.76 36.92 11.70
N PRO A 609 -17.69 37.37 12.98
CA PRO A 609 -16.40 37.56 13.65
C PRO A 609 -15.62 36.24 13.84
N TYR A 610 -16.31 35.13 14.10
CA TYR A 610 -15.67 33.82 14.26
C TYR A 610 -15.06 33.35 12.95
N GLN A 611 -15.84 33.38 11.87
CA GLN A 611 -15.37 32.92 10.57
C GLN A 611 -14.26 33.83 10.02
N ARG A 612 -14.36 35.14 10.23
CA ARG A 612 -13.28 36.08 9.89
C ARG A 612 -11.99 35.71 10.60
N GLN A 613 -12.03 35.43 11.90
CA GLN A 613 -10.85 35.08 12.67
C GLN A 613 -10.20 33.78 12.16
N ASP A 614 -10.99 32.75 11.87
CA ASP A 614 -10.47 31.49 11.31
C ASP A 614 -9.72 31.76 9.98
N PHE A 615 -10.30 32.57 9.10
CA PHE A 615 -9.67 32.94 7.84
C PHE A 615 -8.42 33.81 8.02
N VAL A 616 -8.37 34.72 9.00
CA VAL A 616 -7.15 35.49 9.31
C VAL A 616 -6.01 34.55 9.64
N GLU A 617 -6.26 33.54 10.46
CA GLU A 617 -5.25 32.54 10.81
C GLU A 617 -4.82 31.72 9.60
N LEU A 618 -5.77 31.21 8.80
CA LEU A 618 -5.46 30.43 7.60
C LEU A 618 -4.65 31.24 6.59
N PHE A 619 -5.04 32.48 6.30
CA PHE A 619 -4.31 33.37 5.38
C PHE A 619 -2.93 33.73 5.91
N THR A 620 -2.78 33.95 7.21
CA THR A 620 -1.48 34.23 7.83
C THR A 620 -0.55 33.02 7.71
N ILE A 621 -1.06 31.82 8.01
CA ILE A 621 -0.31 30.56 7.89
C ILE A 621 0.04 30.25 6.44
N MET A 622 -0.80 30.64 5.48
CA MET A 622 -0.59 30.43 4.04
C MET A 622 -0.09 31.69 3.33
N SER A 623 0.54 32.62 4.06
CA SER A 623 1.04 33.86 3.47
C SER A 623 1.96 33.60 2.27
N GLY A 624 1.66 34.24 1.14
CA GLY A 624 2.30 34.04 -0.16
C GLY A 624 1.75 32.89 -1.01
N LEU A 625 0.76 32.13 -0.51
CA LEU A 625 0.16 30.98 -1.20
C LEU A 625 -1.36 31.17 -1.38
N PRO A 626 -1.96 30.56 -2.42
CA PRO A 626 -3.39 30.69 -2.67
C PRO A 626 -4.22 29.84 -1.70
N VAL A 627 -5.35 30.40 -1.23
CA VAL A 627 -6.30 29.71 -0.33
C VAL A 627 -7.69 29.69 -0.97
N THR A 628 -8.14 28.50 -1.35
CA THR A 628 -9.46 28.25 -1.93
C THR A 628 -10.47 27.88 -0.86
N ILE A 629 -11.46 28.74 -0.67
CA ILE A 629 -12.50 28.62 0.33
C ILE A 629 -13.81 28.27 -0.37
N ARG A 630 -14.38 27.12 0.01
CA ARG A 630 -15.68 26.68 -0.48
C ARG A 630 -16.79 27.25 0.39
N LEU A 631 -17.77 27.89 -0.24
CA LEU A 631 -18.97 28.35 0.45
C LEU A 631 -19.76 27.16 1.03
N LEU A 632 -20.69 27.46 1.95
CA LEU A 632 -21.49 26.47 2.67
C LEU A 632 -22.18 25.49 1.71
N ASP A 633 -21.88 24.20 1.88
CA ASP A 633 -22.32 23.12 1.02
C ASP A 633 -23.42 22.18 1.56
N PRO A 634 -23.42 21.70 2.82
CA PRO A 634 -24.37 20.71 3.32
C PRO A 634 -25.77 21.30 3.46
N PRO A 635 -26.81 20.44 3.41
CA PRO A 635 -28.18 20.85 3.69
C PRO A 635 -28.35 21.29 5.14
N LEU A 636 -29.28 22.22 5.36
CA LEU A 636 -29.47 22.84 6.67
C LEU A 636 -29.88 21.86 7.78
N HIS A 637 -30.47 20.71 7.45
CA HIS A 637 -30.88 19.73 8.46
C HIS A 637 -29.69 19.06 9.17
N GLU A 638 -28.48 19.07 8.59
CA GLU A 638 -27.27 18.55 9.27
C GLU A 638 -26.87 19.38 10.51
N PHE A 639 -27.36 20.62 10.63
CA PHE A 639 -27.09 21.47 11.80
C PHE A 639 -28.22 21.42 12.86
N LEU A 640 -29.32 20.75 12.54
CA LEU A 640 -30.48 20.64 13.42
C LEU A 640 -30.33 19.45 14.38
N PRO A 641 -30.97 19.49 15.56
CA PRO A 641 -30.88 18.43 16.55
C PRO A 641 -31.52 17.13 16.06
N HIS A 642 -31.08 15.99 16.58
CA HIS A 642 -31.59 14.66 16.19
C HIS A 642 -32.43 13.98 17.29
N SER A 643 -32.34 14.45 18.55
CA SER A 643 -33.07 13.89 19.68
C SER A 643 -34.06 14.88 20.32
N ASP A 644 -35.10 14.35 20.99
CA ASP A 644 -36.07 15.15 21.73
C ASP A 644 -35.44 16.03 22.81
N LYS A 645 -34.37 15.53 23.44
CA LYS A 645 -33.61 16.28 24.45
C LYS A 645 -32.92 17.48 23.82
N GLU A 646 -32.22 17.29 22.71
CA GLU A 646 -31.53 18.37 22.00
C GLU A 646 -32.52 19.39 21.42
N ILE A 647 -33.72 18.96 21.01
CA ILE A 647 -34.78 19.89 20.59
C ILE A 647 -35.11 20.87 21.72
N GLY A 648 -35.23 20.39 22.96
CA GLY A 648 -35.43 21.23 24.14
C GLY A 648 -34.26 22.18 24.40
N GLU A 649 -33.02 21.70 24.25
CA GLU A 649 -31.81 22.51 24.41
C GLU A 649 -31.72 23.62 23.34
N VAL A 650 -32.02 23.31 22.07
CA VAL A 650 -32.05 24.29 20.98
C VAL A 650 -33.17 25.31 21.17
N ALA A 651 -34.36 24.87 21.56
CA ALA A 651 -35.47 25.75 21.88
C ALA A 651 -35.10 26.76 22.99
N ALA A 652 -34.48 26.27 24.07
CA ALA A 652 -34.01 27.11 25.16
C ALA A 652 -32.90 28.08 24.73
N ALA A 653 -31.90 27.62 23.98
CA ALA A 653 -30.76 28.43 23.54
C ALA A 653 -31.13 29.53 22.54
N THR A 654 -32.10 29.25 21.66
CA THR A 654 -32.52 30.18 20.59
C THR A 654 -33.77 31.00 20.96
N GLY A 655 -34.39 30.72 22.10
CA GLY A 655 -35.58 31.43 22.58
C GLY A 655 -36.86 31.12 21.80
N VAL A 656 -36.91 30.00 21.07
CA VAL A 656 -38.09 29.55 20.32
C VAL A 656 -38.80 28.39 21.02
N GLN A 657 -40.05 28.12 20.65
CA GLN A 657 -40.80 26.95 21.16
C GLN A 657 -40.31 25.65 20.50
N GLU A 658 -40.29 24.54 21.23
CA GLU A 658 -39.90 23.21 20.72
C GLU A 658 -40.71 22.80 19.47
N ASP A 659 -42.01 23.11 19.44
CA ASP A 659 -42.88 22.85 18.29
C ASP A 659 -42.41 23.58 17.01
N LYS A 660 -41.81 24.78 17.15
CA LYS A 660 -41.24 25.50 16.02
C LYS A 660 -40.00 24.78 15.49
N VAL A 661 -39.15 24.27 16.39
CA VAL A 661 -37.96 23.48 16.02
C VAL A 661 -38.38 22.20 15.29
N ARG A 662 -39.33 21.44 15.84
CA ARG A 662 -39.85 20.21 15.21
C ARG A 662 -40.45 20.44 13.83
N ARG A 663 -41.26 21.49 13.70
CA ARG A 663 -41.83 21.87 12.40
C ARG A 663 -40.74 22.20 11.39
N ARG A 664 -39.72 22.99 11.79
CA ARG A 664 -38.61 23.36 10.91
C ARG A 664 -37.76 22.16 10.49
N MET A 665 -37.51 21.23 11.42
CA MET A 665 -36.83 19.96 11.11
C MET A 665 -37.61 19.15 10.07
N ASN A 666 -38.93 19.03 10.23
CA ASN A 666 -39.78 18.34 9.26
C ASN A 666 -39.82 19.05 7.90
N GLU A 667 -39.79 20.39 7.87
CA GLU A 667 -39.71 21.18 6.63
C GLU A 667 -38.39 20.97 5.88
N LEU A 668 -37.28 20.82 6.60
CA LEU A 668 -35.94 20.67 6.04
C LEU A 668 -35.50 19.21 5.86
N HIS A 669 -36.35 18.26 6.24
CA HIS A 669 -36.10 16.85 6.05
C HIS A 669 -36.16 16.49 4.56
N GLU A 670 -35.15 15.76 4.08
CA GLU A 670 -35.04 15.35 2.69
C GLU A 670 -34.82 13.84 2.59
N PHE A 671 -35.45 13.21 1.59
CA PHE A 671 -35.27 11.79 1.32
C PHE A 671 -33.85 11.45 0.85
N ASN A 672 -33.21 12.34 0.08
CA ASN A 672 -31.87 12.17 -0.46
C ASN A 672 -31.04 13.45 -0.26
N PRO A 673 -30.52 13.70 0.96
CA PRO A 673 -29.78 14.91 1.31
C PRO A 673 -28.63 15.27 0.35
N MET A 674 -27.94 14.25 -0.18
CA MET A 674 -26.86 14.40 -1.17
C MET A 674 -27.26 15.24 -2.39
N LEU A 675 -28.51 15.11 -2.86
CA LEU A 675 -29.03 15.79 -4.06
C LEU A 675 -29.99 16.92 -3.74
N GLY A 676 -30.13 17.29 -2.47
CA GLY A 676 -31.20 18.15 -1.96
C GLY A 676 -30.89 19.65 -1.98
N PHE A 677 -31.46 20.35 -1.01
CA PHE A 677 -31.45 21.80 -0.87
C PHE A 677 -30.19 22.26 -0.13
N ARG A 678 -29.10 22.35 -0.91
CA ARG A 678 -27.75 22.57 -0.41
C ARG A 678 -26.88 23.35 -1.42
N GLY A 679 -25.63 23.67 -1.07
CA GLY A 679 -24.68 24.34 -1.96
C GLY A 679 -25.17 25.66 -2.58
N CYS A 680 -24.91 25.89 -3.88
CA CYS A 680 -25.33 27.13 -4.55
C CYS A 680 -26.85 27.37 -4.50
N ARG A 681 -27.67 26.32 -4.39
CA ARG A 681 -29.14 26.44 -4.33
C ARG A 681 -29.57 27.17 -3.07
N LEU A 682 -28.89 26.87 -1.96
CA LEU A 682 -29.07 27.54 -0.68
C LEU A 682 -28.64 29.01 -0.78
N ALA A 683 -27.46 29.27 -1.37
CA ALA A 683 -26.95 30.63 -1.55
C ALA A 683 -27.80 31.49 -2.50
N ILE A 684 -28.51 30.89 -3.45
CA ILE A 684 -29.43 31.62 -4.33
C ILE A 684 -30.72 32.01 -3.59
N LEU A 685 -31.28 31.10 -2.78
CA LEU A 685 -32.51 31.38 -2.04
C LEU A 685 -32.27 32.29 -0.83
N TYR A 686 -31.13 32.12 -0.16
CA TYR A 686 -30.71 32.88 1.02
C TYR A 686 -29.35 33.56 0.76
N PRO A 687 -29.32 34.61 -0.09
CA PRO A 687 -28.08 35.27 -0.51
C PRO A 687 -27.27 35.85 0.66
N GLU A 688 -27.93 36.21 1.76
CA GLU A 688 -27.28 36.66 3.00
C GLU A 688 -26.24 35.68 3.54
N ILE A 689 -26.37 34.36 3.30
CA ILE A 689 -25.38 33.36 3.72
C ILE A 689 -24.08 33.56 2.95
N ALA A 690 -24.16 33.61 1.61
CA ALA A 690 -22.99 33.83 0.76
C ALA A 690 -22.38 35.23 0.96
N GLU A 691 -23.22 36.24 1.20
CA GLU A 691 -22.77 37.60 1.52
C GLU A 691 -21.95 37.63 2.83
N MET A 692 -22.43 36.97 3.89
CA MET A 692 -21.70 36.90 5.17
C MET A 692 -20.35 36.19 4.99
N GLN A 693 -20.33 35.03 4.32
CA GLN A 693 -19.08 34.30 4.09
C GLN A 693 -18.09 35.08 3.22
N ALA A 694 -18.56 35.69 2.13
CA ALA A 694 -17.71 36.53 1.28
C ALA A 694 -17.14 37.71 2.07
N ARG A 695 -17.95 38.38 2.90
CA ARG A 695 -17.47 39.46 3.78
C ARG A 695 -16.40 38.97 4.75
N ALA A 696 -16.63 37.83 5.43
CA ALA A 696 -15.66 37.23 6.33
C ALA A 696 -14.31 36.96 5.64
N ILE A 697 -14.35 36.40 4.42
CA ILE A 697 -13.17 36.11 3.60
C ILE A 697 -12.40 37.40 3.28
N PHE A 698 -13.07 38.43 2.78
CA PHE A 698 -12.39 39.65 2.34
C PHE A 698 -11.89 40.51 3.51
N GLU A 699 -12.65 40.61 4.60
CA GLU A 699 -12.17 41.30 5.81
C GLU A 699 -10.93 40.59 6.37
N ALA A 700 -10.94 39.26 6.43
CA ALA A 700 -9.82 38.47 6.88
C ALA A 700 -8.59 38.62 5.96
N ALA A 701 -8.79 38.66 4.65
CA ALA A 701 -7.71 38.87 3.68
C ALA A 701 -7.06 40.25 3.86
N VAL A 702 -7.84 41.32 4.09
CA VAL A 702 -7.31 42.65 4.39
C VAL A 702 -6.52 42.66 5.69
N GLU A 703 -7.05 42.02 6.73
CA GLU A 703 -6.40 41.95 8.04
C GLU A 703 -5.08 41.15 7.99
N ALA A 704 -5.11 39.95 7.41
CA ALA A 704 -3.92 39.11 7.26
C ALA A 704 -2.86 39.76 6.34
N ALA A 705 -3.27 40.48 5.28
CA ALA A 705 -2.34 41.24 4.44
C ALA A 705 -1.61 42.33 5.25
N LYS A 706 -2.33 43.03 6.15
CA LYS A 706 -1.72 44.03 7.05
C LYS A 706 -0.78 43.40 8.07
N GLN A 707 -1.13 42.24 8.62
CA GLN A 707 -0.31 41.52 9.60
C GLN A 707 0.97 40.94 8.99
N THR A 708 0.88 40.37 7.79
CA THR A 708 2.01 39.68 7.14
C THR A 708 2.82 40.54 6.18
N GLY A 709 2.32 41.71 5.79
CA GLY A 709 2.95 42.57 4.79
C GLY A 709 2.96 41.98 3.37
N THR A 710 2.27 40.86 3.14
CA THR A 710 2.24 40.13 1.87
C THR A 710 0.82 40.15 1.29
N PRO A 711 0.64 40.35 -0.02
CA PRO A 711 -0.67 40.22 -0.65
C PRO A 711 -1.28 38.82 -0.42
N ILE A 712 -2.57 38.80 -0.07
CA ILE A 712 -3.32 37.55 0.09
C ILE A 712 -4.01 37.21 -1.23
N MET A 713 -3.83 35.97 -1.69
CA MET A 713 -4.52 35.43 -2.88
C MET A 713 -5.72 34.59 -2.43
N ALA A 714 -6.89 35.23 -2.33
CA ALA A 714 -8.13 34.57 -1.93
C ALA A 714 -8.85 33.98 -3.15
N GLU A 715 -9.30 32.73 -3.05
CA GLU A 715 -10.09 32.09 -4.09
C GLU A 715 -11.42 31.64 -3.48
N VAL A 716 -12.55 32.15 -3.99
CA VAL A 716 -13.89 31.81 -3.50
C VAL A 716 -14.52 30.80 -4.45
N MET A 717 -14.92 29.64 -3.92
CA MET A 717 -15.46 28.53 -4.69
C MET A 717 -16.93 28.29 -4.40
N VAL A 718 -17.75 28.30 -5.44
CA VAL A 718 -19.18 28.00 -5.35
C VAL A 718 -19.44 26.50 -5.58
N PRO A 719 -20.03 25.78 -4.61
CA PRO A 719 -20.33 24.35 -4.73
C PRO A 719 -21.66 24.08 -5.47
N LEU A 720 -21.79 22.85 -5.97
CA LEU A 720 -23.00 22.21 -6.51
C LEU A 720 -23.67 22.92 -7.70
N VAL A 721 -22.88 23.68 -8.46
CA VAL A 721 -23.33 24.38 -9.67
C VAL A 721 -23.62 23.39 -10.79
N PHE A 722 -24.72 23.57 -11.51
CA PHE A 722 -24.97 22.84 -12.76
C PHE A 722 -25.24 23.74 -13.97
N THR A 723 -25.49 25.04 -13.78
CA THR A 723 -25.61 26.05 -14.84
C THR A 723 -24.73 27.27 -14.59
N ARG A 724 -24.33 27.95 -15.67
CA ARG A 724 -23.69 29.28 -15.58
C ARG A 724 -24.54 30.28 -14.79
N THR A 725 -25.86 30.29 -14.99
CA THR A 725 -26.74 31.27 -14.35
C THR A 725 -26.72 31.17 -12.83
N GLU A 726 -26.73 29.94 -12.28
CA GLU A 726 -26.59 29.74 -10.83
C GLU A 726 -25.27 30.30 -10.31
N PHE A 727 -24.18 30.01 -11.03
CA PHE A 727 -22.87 30.54 -10.68
C PHE A 727 -22.82 32.07 -10.73
N ASP A 728 -23.32 32.69 -11.81
CA ASP A 728 -23.29 34.14 -12.00
C ASP A 728 -24.10 34.88 -10.91
N LEU A 729 -25.23 34.32 -10.48
CA LEU A 729 -26.05 34.89 -9.39
C LEU A 729 -25.28 34.93 -8.06
N VAL A 730 -24.61 33.85 -7.71
CA VAL A 730 -23.81 33.78 -6.47
C VAL A 730 -22.54 34.64 -6.60
N LYS A 731 -21.86 34.60 -7.75
CA LYS A 731 -20.69 35.44 -8.04
C LYS A 731 -21.00 36.91 -7.87
N ALA A 732 -22.15 37.39 -8.36
CA ALA A 732 -22.54 38.79 -8.20
C ALA A 732 -22.63 39.23 -6.73
N ARG A 733 -23.06 38.32 -5.83
CA ARG A 733 -23.09 38.58 -4.38
C ARG A 733 -21.69 38.63 -3.77
N ILE A 734 -20.80 37.73 -4.19
CA ILE A 734 -19.39 37.72 -3.76
C ILE A 734 -18.70 39.01 -4.19
N ASP A 735 -18.83 39.39 -5.46
CA ASP A 735 -18.22 40.59 -6.03
C ASP A 735 -18.72 41.87 -5.32
N ALA A 736 -20.02 41.94 -4.99
CA ALA A 736 -20.59 43.06 -4.26
C ALA A 736 -19.99 43.19 -2.85
N MET A 737 -19.76 42.08 -2.15
CA MET A 737 -19.11 42.10 -0.82
C MET A 737 -17.64 42.47 -0.91
N ALA A 738 -16.92 42.03 -1.94
CA ALA A 738 -15.54 42.46 -2.17
C ALA A 738 -15.44 43.99 -2.36
N GLN A 739 -16.38 44.57 -3.14
CA GLN A 739 -16.44 46.02 -3.35
C GLN A 739 -16.80 46.79 -2.09
N ALA A 740 -17.73 46.27 -1.28
CA ALA A 740 -18.12 46.85 0.00
C ALA A 740 -16.93 46.90 0.96
N VAL A 741 -16.26 45.76 1.19
CA VAL A 741 -15.08 45.69 2.06
C VAL A 741 -13.95 46.58 1.55
N ALA A 742 -13.72 46.65 0.24
CA ALA A 742 -12.68 47.53 -0.32
C ALA A 742 -12.98 49.01 -0.06
N SER A 743 -14.25 49.41 -0.14
CA SER A 743 -14.69 50.78 0.12
C SER A 743 -14.64 51.14 1.61
N GLU A 744 -15.00 50.19 2.49
CA GLU A 744 -14.97 50.38 3.95
C GLU A 744 -13.55 50.40 4.52
N THR A 745 -12.66 49.56 4.00
CA THR A 745 -11.29 49.39 4.53
C THR A 745 -10.23 50.21 3.80
N GLY A 746 -10.57 50.78 2.64
CA GLY A 746 -9.64 51.46 1.74
C GLY A 746 -8.58 50.53 1.11
N SER A 747 -8.72 49.21 1.26
CA SER A 747 -7.76 48.20 0.80
C SER A 747 -8.39 47.33 -0.28
N LYS A 748 -7.76 47.23 -1.45
CA LYS A 748 -8.22 46.34 -2.53
C LYS A 748 -7.67 44.94 -2.30
N VAL A 749 -8.56 43.94 -2.24
CA VAL A 749 -8.20 42.52 -2.17
C VAL A 749 -8.15 41.95 -3.59
N GLU A 750 -7.08 41.24 -3.92
CA GLU A 750 -7.04 40.43 -5.14
C GLU A 750 -7.69 39.08 -4.86
N TYR A 751 -8.66 38.69 -5.69
CA TYR A 751 -9.38 37.43 -5.53
C TYR A 751 -9.80 36.84 -6.88
N GLN A 752 -10.10 35.55 -6.86
CA GLN A 752 -10.72 34.83 -7.97
C GLN A 752 -12.02 34.19 -7.51
N VAL A 753 -13.02 34.15 -8.38
CA VAL A 753 -14.25 33.37 -8.14
C VAL A 753 -14.33 32.23 -9.14
N GLY A 754 -14.46 31.01 -8.62
CA GLY A 754 -14.55 29.78 -9.41
C GLY A 754 -15.60 28.85 -8.85
N THR A 755 -15.69 27.66 -9.42
CA THR A 755 -16.74 26.71 -9.04
C THR A 755 -16.24 25.30 -8.95
N MET A 756 -16.93 24.50 -8.15
CA MET A 756 -16.73 23.07 -8.10
C MET A 756 -17.44 22.40 -9.27
N ILE A 757 -16.71 21.58 -10.04
CA ILE A 757 -17.28 20.72 -11.08
C ILE A 757 -17.51 19.34 -10.48
N GLU A 758 -18.70 19.15 -9.94
CA GLU A 758 -19.08 17.95 -9.18
C GLU A 758 -20.43 17.35 -9.59
N LEU A 759 -21.07 17.94 -10.61
CA LEU A 759 -22.28 17.42 -11.22
C LEU A 759 -22.02 17.10 -12.70
N PRO A 760 -22.54 15.99 -13.26
CA PRO A 760 -22.33 15.61 -14.65
C PRO A 760 -22.75 16.72 -15.63
N ARG A 761 -23.84 17.43 -15.33
CA ARG A 761 -24.29 18.56 -16.15
C ARG A 761 -23.30 19.73 -16.16
N ALA A 762 -22.62 19.99 -15.03
CA ALA A 762 -21.58 21.01 -14.96
C ALA A 762 -20.41 20.66 -15.88
N ALA A 763 -19.97 19.39 -15.87
CA ALA A 763 -18.94 18.91 -16.78
C ALA A 763 -19.38 19.00 -18.25
N LEU A 764 -20.60 18.55 -18.57
CA LEU A 764 -21.17 18.65 -19.91
C LEU A 764 -21.31 20.10 -20.39
N ARG A 765 -21.58 21.07 -19.51
CA ARG A 765 -21.74 22.49 -19.87
C ARG A 765 -20.59 23.37 -19.38
N ALA A 766 -19.42 22.78 -19.17
CA ALA A 766 -18.25 23.45 -18.60
C ALA A 766 -17.84 24.71 -19.40
N GLY A 767 -17.96 24.67 -20.73
CA GLY A 767 -17.68 25.84 -21.56
C GLY A 767 -18.59 27.05 -21.28
N ASP A 768 -19.87 26.84 -20.95
CA ASP A 768 -20.76 27.95 -20.60
C ASP A 768 -20.33 28.57 -19.26
N ILE A 769 -20.01 27.72 -18.29
CA ILE A 769 -19.62 28.12 -16.93
C ILE A 769 -18.26 28.86 -16.96
N ALA A 770 -17.33 28.41 -17.78
CA ALA A 770 -15.98 28.99 -17.91
C ALA A 770 -15.95 30.43 -18.47
N GLN A 771 -17.05 30.92 -19.04
CA GLN A 771 -17.14 32.31 -19.49
C GLN A 771 -16.92 33.29 -18.34
N THR A 772 -17.42 32.96 -17.15
CA THR A 772 -17.33 33.81 -15.96
C THR A 772 -16.50 33.20 -14.84
N ALA A 773 -16.47 31.87 -14.71
CA ALA A 773 -15.64 31.20 -13.72
C ALA A 773 -14.15 31.34 -14.05
N GLU A 774 -13.34 31.64 -13.05
CA GLU A 774 -11.89 31.87 -13.20
C GLU A 774 -11.06 30.61 -12.94
N PHE A 775 -11.64 29.63 -12.25
CA PHE A 775 -11.07 28.31 -12.04
C PHE A 775 -12.16 27.25 -11.86
N PHE A 776 -11.79 26.00 -12.12
CA PHE A 776 -12.57 24.81 -11.75
C PHE A 776 -11.81 23.98 -10.72
N SER A 777 -12.54 23.49 -9.73
CA SER A 777 -12.08 22.42 -8.86
C SER A 777 -12.97 21.20 -9.04
N PHE A 778 -12.44 20.06 -9.44
CA PHE A 778 -13.22 18.84 -9.59
C PHE A 778 -13.51 18.23 -8.22
N GLY A 779 -14.77 18.31 -7.79
CA GLY A 779 -15.29 17.62 -6.60
C GLY A 779 -15.61 16.17 -6.96
N THR A 780 -14.56 15.37 -7.15
CA THR A 780 -14.70 14.03 -7.73
C THR A 780 -15.44 13.05 -6.84
N ASN A 781 -15.51 13.27 -5.54
CA ASN A 781 -16.34 12.46 -4.65
C ASN A 781 -17.81 12.51 -5.10
N ASP A 782 -18.40 13.70 -5.19
CA ASP A 782 -19.78 13.91 -5.62
C ASP A 782 -19.99 13.64 -7.11
N LEU A 783 -18.98 13.94 -7.95
CA LEU A 783 -19.04 13.59 -9.37
C LEU A 783 -19.12 12.07 -9.57
N THR A 784 -18.34 11.28 -8.81
CA THR A 784 -18.43 9.82 -8.83
C THR A 784 -19.81 9.35 -8.37
N GLN A 785 -20.34 9.89 -7.26
CA GLN A 785 -21.66 9.49 -6.75
C GLN A 785 -22.76 9.68 -7.80
N THR A 786 -22.75 10.84 -8.45
CA THR A 786 -23.79 11.24 -9.40
C THR A 786 -23.60 10.64 -10.80
N THR A 787 -22.38 10.31 -11.18
CA THR A 787 -22.10 9.63 -12.47
C THR A 787 -22.46 8.15 -12.41
N LEU A 788 -22.10 7.47 -11.31
CA LEU A 788 -22.35 6.04 -11.15
C LEU A 788 -23.73 5.74 -10.53
N GLY A 789 -24.40 6.73 -9.94
CA GLY A 789 -25.64 6.55 -9.20
C GLY A 789 -25.41 5.79 -7.89
N ILE A 790 -24.28 6.03 -7.23
CA ILE A 790 -23.87 5.32 -6.01
C ILE A 790 -23.75 6.31 -4.86
N SER A 791 -24.54 6.12 -3.80
CA SER A 791 -24.35 6.80 -2.52
C SER A 791 -23.12 6.21 -1.82
N ARG A 792 -22.12 7.04 -1.49
CA ARG A 792 -20.89 6.60 -0.84
C ARG A 792 -21.18 5.92 0.51
N ASP A 793 -22.13 6.45 1.26
CA ASP A 793 -22.48 5.96 2.60
C ASP A 793 -23.14 4.58 2.56
N ASP A 794 -23.81 4.24 1.44
CA ASP A 794 -24.48 2.95 1.25
C ASP A 794 -23.64 1.93 0.47
N ALA A 795 -22.61 2.38 -0.25
CA ALA A 795 -21.85 1.59 -1.22
C ALA A 795 -21.10 0.39 -0.59
N GLY A 796 -20.75 0.49 0.70
CA GLY A 796 -20.03 -0.56 1.43
C GLY A 796 -20.74 -1.93 1.43
N ARG A 797 -22.05 -1.97 1.18
CA ARG A 797 -22.83 -3.22 1.12
C ARG A 797 -22.56 -4.07 -0.13
N PHE A 798 -22.08 -3.47 -1.23
CA PHE A 798 -21.95 -4.17 -2.51
C PHE A 798 -20.63 -3.94 -3.27
N LEU A 799 -19.85 -2.90 -2.95
CA LEU A 799 -18.60 -2.62 -3.67
C LEU A 799 -17.58 -3.75 -3.58
N GLY A 800 -17.44 -4.41 -2.43
CA GLY A 800 -16.53 -5.55 -2.24
C GLY A 800 -16.84 -6.72 -3.21
N PRO A 801 -18.09 -7.21 -3.28
CA PRO A 801 -18.49 -8.19 -4.29
C PRO A 801 -18.28 -7.72 -5.74
N TYR A 802 -18.42 -6.42 -6.05
CA TYR A 802 -18.22 -5.89 -7.39
C TYR A 802 -16.76 -5.97 -7.83
N THR A 803 -15.83 -5.61 -6.94
CA THR A 803 -14.39 -5.70 -7.22
C THR A 803 -13.93 -7.15 -7.31
N GLN A 804 -14.41 -8.02 -6.42
CA GLN A 804 -14.09 -9.47 -6.45
C GLN A 804 -14.56 -10.17 -7.73
N ARG A 805 -15.65 -9.70 -8.35
CA ARG A 805 -16.16 -10.22 -9.63
C ARG A 805 -15.55 -9.52 -10.85
N GLY A 806 -14.65 -8.56 -10.65
CA GLY A 806 -14.04 -7.80 -11.74
C GLY A 806 -15.00 -6.86 -12.48
N ILE A 807 -16.14 -6.49 -11.88
CA ILE A 807 -17.08 -5.50 -12.46
C ILE A 807 -16.44 -4.11 -12.39
N LEU A 808 -15.76 -3.82 -11.28
CA LEU A 808 -14.94 -2.63 -11.09
C LEU A 808 -13.51 -3.08 -10.79
N ALA A 809 -12.52 -2.42 -11.37
CA ALA A 809 -11.11 -2.73 -11.11
C ALA A 809 -10.70 -2.38 -9.67
N SER A 810 -11.30 -1.34 -9.10
CA SER A 810 -11.05 -0.84 -7.74
C SER A 810 -12.27 -0.11 -7.19
N ASP A 811 -12.22 0.28 -5.92
CA ASP A 811 -13.22 1.19 -5.33
C ASP A 811 -13.13 2.57 -6.02
N PRO A 812 -14.21 3.04 -6.68
CA PRO A 812 -14.22 4.27 -7.47
C PRO A 812 -14.20 5.55 -6.61
N PHE A 813 -14.28 5.43 -5.28
CA PHE A 813 -14.10 6.55 -4.34
C PHE A 813 -12.67 6.64 -3.78
N VAL A 814 -11.82 5.66 -4.09
CA VAL A 814 -10.40 5.64 -3.70
C VAL A 814 -9.53 6.02 -4.90
N SER A 815 -9.78 5.40 -6.05
CA SER A 815 -9.10 5.70 -7.31
C SER A 815 -10.15 6.05 -8.37
N ILE A 816 -9.87 7.09 -9.15
CA ILE A 816 -10.84 7.62 -10.11
C ILE A 816 -11.18 6.58 -11.18
N ASP A 817 -12.47 6.40 -11.43
CA ASP A 817 -12.96 5.68 -12.60
C ASP A 817 -12.61 6.48 -13.86
N GLN A 818 -11.55 6.07 -14.56
CA GLN A 818 -11.03 6.81 -15.72
C GLN A 818 -11.91 6.69 -16.97
N GLU A 819 -12.74 5.65 -17.05
CA GLU A 819 -13.59 5.36 -18.22
C GLU A 819 -14.91 6.12 -18.14
N GLY A 820 -15.53 6.24 -16.97
CA GLY A 820 -16.76 7.02 -16.78
C GLY A 820 -16.49 8.42 -16.21
N VAL A 821 -16.16 8.51 -14.92
CA VAL A 821 -15.95 9.79 -14.22
C VAL A 821 -14.83 10.61 -14.87
N GLY A 822 -13.75 9.94 -15.27
CA GLY A 822 -12.61 10.55 -15.96
C GLY A 822 -12.97 11.14 -17.32
N GLU A 823 -13.91 10.55 -18.06
CA GLU A 823 -14.41 11.12 -19.31
C GLU A 823 -15.06 12.50 -19.07
N LEU A 824 -15.86 12.63 -18.01
CA LEU A 824 -16.46 13.91 -17.63
C LEU A 824 -15.41 14.94 -17.22
N VAL A 825 -14.36 14.54 -16.50
CA VAL A 825 -13.26 15.42 -16.12
C VAL A 825 -12.51 15.92 -17.37
N ARG A 826 -12.15 15.03 -18.31
CA ARG A 826 -11.50 15.40 -19.59
C ARG A 826 -12.37 16.38 -20.37
N LEU A 827 -13.66 16.06 -20.52
CA LEU A 827 -14.60 16.89 -21.27
C LEU A 827 -14.74 18.29 -20.69
N ALA A 828 -14.80 18.39 -19.36
CA ALA A 828 -14.93 19.66 -18.65
C ALA A 828 -13.65 20.51 -18.78
N ALA A 829 -12.48 19.87 -18.66
CA ALA A 829 -11.18 20.51 -18.82
C ALA A 829 -11.03 21.10 -20.24
N GLU A 830 -11.30 20.28 -21.26
CA GLU A 830 -11.25 20.68 -22.67
C GLU A 830 -12.22 21.83 -22.98
N ARG A 831 -13.51 21.66 -22.64
CA ARG A 831 -14.54 22.68 -22.92
C ARG A 831 -14.31 23.97 -22.15
N GLY A 832 -13.84 23.88 -20.90
CA GLY A 832 -13.51 25.04 -20.08
C GLY A 832 -12.36 25.85 -20.68
N ARG A 833 -11.25 25.18 -21.03
CA ARG A 833 -10.08 25.84 -21.62
C ARG A 833 -10.29 26.34 -23.04
N ALA A 834 -11.16 25.69 -23.82
CA ALA A 834 -11.58 26.19 -25.13
C ALA A 834 -12.24 27.59 -25.05
N VAL A 835 -12.86 27.93 -23.93
CA VAL A 835 -13.49 29.23 -23.69
C VAL A 835 -12.56 30.20 -22.96
N ARG A 836 -11.79 29.69 -21.99
CA ARG A 836 -10.81 30.47 -21.23
C ARG A 836 -9.49 29.71 -21.19
N ASP A 837 -8.58 30.05 -22.09
CA ASP A 837 -7.29 29.37 -22.28
C ASP A 837 -6.49 29.17 -20.98
N LYS A 838 -6.46 30.22 -20.13
CA LYS A 838 -5.78 30.20 -18.82
C LYS A 838 -6.70 29.82 -17.64
N LEU A 839 -7.78 29.08 -17.90
CA LEU A 839 -8.65 28.57 -16.84
C LEU A 839 -7.85 27.61 -15.96
N LYS A 840 -7.72 27.96 -14.69
CA LYS A 840 -7.04 27.11 -13.70
C LYS A 840 -7.93 25.91 -13.37
N LEU A 841 -7.40 24.72 -13.51
CA LEU A 841 -8.07 23.45 -13.27
C LEU A 841 -7.38 22.72 -12.11
N GLY A 842 -8.14 22.34 -11.10
CA GLY A 842 -7.64 21.47 -10.05
C GLY A 842 -8.63 20.39 -9.67
N ILE A 843 -8.19 19.45 -8.84
CA ILE A 843 -9.03 18.41 -8.25
C ILE A 843 -8.88 18.45 -6.74
N CYS A 844 -9.98 18.24 -6.02
CA CYS A 844 -9.97 18.08 -4.56
C CYS A 844 -10.73 16.82 -4.15
N GLY A 845 -10.49 16.37 -2.91
CA GLY A 845 -11.04 15.12 -2.38
C GLY A 845 -10.00 14.00 -2.29
N GLU A 846 -10.47 12.76 -2.17
CA GLU A 846 -9.61 11.59 -1.90
C GLU A 846 -8.73 11.23 -3.10
N HIS A 847 -9.25 11.37 -4.32
CA HIS A 847 -8.53 11.12 -5.56
C HIS A 847 -7.31 12.04 -5.73
N GLY A 848 -7.33 13.24 -5.13
CA GLY A 848 -6.22 14.19 -5.19
C GLY A 848 -4.94 13.71 -4.51
N GLY A 849 -5.01 12.66 -3.69
CA GLY A 849 -3.84 12.03 -3.05
C GLY A 849 -3.54 10.62 -3.57
N ASP A 850 -4.30 10.10 -4.54
CA ASP A 850 -4.17 8.74 -5.07
C ASP A 850 -3.22 8.74 -6.28
N PRO A 851 -2.10 7.96 -6.28
CA PRO A 851 -1.11 8.03 -7.34
C PRO A 851 -1.65 7.76 -8.75
N ALA A 852 -2.60 6.82 -8.90
CA ALA A 852 -3.19 6.52 -10.21
C ALA A 852 -4.09 7.67 -10.70
N SER A 853 -4.88 8.26 -9.80
CA SER A 853 -5.70 9.43 -10.08
C SER A 853 -4.86 10.68 -10.41
N ILE A 854 -3.74 10.88 -9.71
CA ILE A 854 -2.80 11.97 -9.99
C ILE A 854 -2.16 11.80 -11.37
N ALA A 855 -1.78 10.57 -11.75
CA ALA A 855 -1.27 10.30 -13.10
C ALA A 855 -2.31 10.66 -14.18
N PHE A 856 -3.58 10.31 -13.96
CA PHE A 856 -4.69 10.71 -14.84
C PHE A 856 -4.85 12.24 -14.90
N CYS A 857 -4.72 12.95 -13.77
CA CYS A 857 -4.80 14.41 -13.71
C CYS A 857 -3.68 15.08 -14.52
N GLN A 858 -2.46 14.53 -14.44
CA GLN A 858 -1.30 14.97 -15.24
C GLN A 858 -1.57 14.79 -16.75
N GLU A 859 -2.08 13.62 -17.15
CA GLU A 859 -2.41 13.33 -18.56
C GLU A 859 -3.53 14.23 -19.09
N THR A 860 -4.50 14.59 -18.24
CA THR A 860 -5.60 15.51 -18.59
C THR A 860 -5.17 16.99 -18.54
N GLY A 861 -3.97 17.27 -18.03
CA GLY A 861 -3.40 18.61 -17.98
C GLY A 861 -3.98 19.50 -16.90
N LEU A 862 -4.43 18.96 -15.77
CA LEU A 862 -4.82 19.77 -14.60
C LEU A 862 -3.61 20.57 -14.07
N ASP A 863 -3.86 21.73 -13.47
CA ASP A 863 -2.82 22.62 -12.94
C ASP A 863 -2.37 22.22 -11.52
N TYR A 864 -3.27 21.62 -10.73
CA TYR A 864 -2.96 21.15 -9.39
C TYR A 864 -3.84 19.99 -8.92
N VAL A 865 -3.33 19.27 -7.92
CA VAL A 865 -4.10 18.31 -7.10
C VAL A 865 -4.15 18.79 -5.66
N SER A 866 -5.23 18.47 -4.94
CA SER A 866 -5.43 18.88 -3.55
C SER A 866 -5.90 17.71 -2.68
N CYS A 867 -5.10 17.35 -1.67
CA CYS A 867 -5.31 16.18 -0.81
C CYS A 867 -5.20 16.53 0.67
N SER A 868 -5.49 15.61 1.60
CA SER A 868 -5.28 15.85 3.03
C SER A 868 -3.80 16.17 3.35
N PRO A 869 -3.49 16.85 4.47
CA PRO A 869 -2.14 17.31 4.79
C PRO A 869 -1.07 16.20 4.74
N PHE A 870 -1.38 15.03 5.28
CA PHE A 870 -0.46 13.89 5.32
C PHE A 870 -0.29 13.20 3.96
N ARG A 871 -1.19 13.42 2.99
CA ARG A 871 -1.05 12.88 1.64
C ARG A 871 -0.25 13.81 0.72
N VAL A 872 0.12 15.00 1.18
CA VAL A 872 0.89 15.97 0.38
C VAL A 872 2.22 15.39 -0.14
N PRO A 873 3.05 14.69 0.66
CA PRO A 873 4.29 14.12 0.14
C PRO A 873 4.05 13.00 -0.88
N ILE A 874 3.02 12.17 -0.64
CA ILE A 874 2.59 11.12 -1.58
C ILE A 874 2.20 11.76 -2.91
N ALA A 875 1.41 12.82 -2.87
CA ALA A 875 0.96 13.54 -4.05
C ALA A 875 2.10 14.23 -4.80
N ARG A 876 3.08 14.80 -4.09
CA ARG A 876 4.30 15.39 -4.68
C ARG A 876 5.12 14.34 -5.44
N LEU A 877 5.38 13.19 -4.81
CA LEU A 877 6.11 12.10 -5.46
C LEU A 877 5.34 11.53 -6.66
N ALA A 878 4.04 11.28 -6.51
CA ALA A 878 3.19 10.78 -7.59
C ALA A 878 3.12 11.76 -8.78
N ALA A 879 3.02 13.07 -8.51
CA ALA A 879 3.03 14.09 -9.55
C ALA A 879 4.37 14.13 -10.31
N ALA A 880 5.50 13.97 -9.61
CA ALA A 880 6.82 13.89 -10.24
C ALA A 880 6.93 12.65 -11.14
N GLN A 881 6.51 11.48 -10.63
CA GLN A 881 6.50 10.24 -11.40
C GLN A 881 5.58 10.32 -12.63
N ALA A 882 4.41 10.95 -12.49
CA ALA A 882 3.50 11.17 -13.60
C ALA A 882 4.11 12.09 -14.67
N ALA A 883 4.77 13.17 -14.26
CA ALA A 883 5.46 14.08 -15.17
C ALA A 883 6.59 13.38 -15.95
N LEU A 884 7.36 12.50 -15.30
CA LEU A 884 8.40 11.68 -15.96
C LEU A 884 7.82 10.74 -17.00
N LYS A 885 6.69 10.08 -16.70
CA LYS A 885 6.02 9.18 -17.65
C LYS A 885 5.53 9.91 -18.90
N VAL A 886 5.02 11.13 -18.77
CA VAL A 886 4.57 11.93 -19.92
C VAL A 886 5.75 12.41 -20.77
N LYS A 887 6.84 12.89 -20.16
CA LYS A 887 8.06 13.28 -20.90
C LYS A 887 8.65 12.12 -21.70
N GLY A 888 8.75 10.92 -21.10
CA GLY A 888 9.25 9.73 -21.79
C GLY A 888 8.39 9.26 -22.97
N ARG A 889 7.09 9.60 -23.01
CA ARG A 889 6.20 9.33 -24.16
C ARG A 889 6.33 10.37 -25.29
N GLY A 890 6.88 11.55 -25.02
CA GLY A 890 7.11 12.59 -26.03
C GLY A 890 8.47 12.50 -26.72
N GLU A 891 9.42 11.77 -26.12
CA GLU A 891 10.77 11.52 -26.66
C GLU A 891 10.89 10.17 -27.39
N ALA A 892 9.88 9.29 -27.29
CA ALA A 892 9.74 8.03 -28.01
C ALA A 892 8.71 8.16 -29.14
#